data_AF-A0AA88KL51-F1
#
_entry.id   AF-A0AA88KL51-F1
#
_cell.length_a   1.000
_cell.length_b   1.000
_cell.length_c   1.000
_cell.angle_alpha   90.00
_cell.angle_beta   90.00
_cell.angle_gamma   90.00
#
_symmetry.space_group_name_H-M   'P 1'
#
loop_
_entity.id
_entity.type
_entity.pdbx_description
1 polymer ?
#
loop_
_entity_poly.entity_id
_entity_poly.type
_entity_poly.pdbx_seq_one_letter_code
_entity_poly.pdbx_strand_id
1 'polypeptide(L)'
;MDASAFSLMIEKGHQAIKEASSLLSSWSASSSNEQQIVIDNILDKLDDVLESLRNVPNEPASLTSDSLFSLNSSLNEKHLQWFDLTQQVILSQCKLYLLLLRQDSYKNGDLMNTLEILIRELISIHEWMKRRCISILSNPNYSIERKNEIQTKFLKKSMNDWEHQVAPVLEQISHITIEDEYEKELSKYLQNYLTEDGISKVCVKNKNQQEGKTVLLNCESVNDKELIFREAPICSQIITDSSENPLYRKIDHCHHCMRTIFSEKTISQSPLLQKVLFATTDTNNTNTTSSPSSILSQYSQQQQHEQQICVKTKPISCSHCSLEVFCSEECRDQAWKHYHSLLCTRNSSELQCASSTSEHPMILLERLSVKQSRTAPLMIAKMMAFVVSDVFIKLGLANQENDNNIVDILHQLTPQVIETQLSKSMHVFQRFVQHEATHPFDTLAVQLIRESMELSLNHLPSNMGIITKQEQENLVEYLKHHQDLSTSPLVRQVVEMISDVRHYRSLHGLILQNCSTIHPITDIHLIAHENSTFSEQICQALNVKNFQQQATRKNELLQLSMKGMGAFAIHNCMNHSCEPTAVSVSDQNNHVLSVYAHHENGLKKMDEILISYVDENAPYEERKRKLLEQYKFECHCPKCERESKK
;
A
#
# COMPACT_ATOMS: atom_id res chain seq x y z
N MET A 1 -23.35 42.92 7.19
CA MET A 1 -23.59 43.06 8.65
C MET A 1 -23.28 44.48 9.08
N ASP A 2 -24.02 45.00 10.07
CA ASP A 2 -23.63 46.23 10.77
C ASP A 2 -22.36 45.99 11.63
N ALA A 3 -21.66 47.07 12.01
CA ALA A 3 -20.40 46.95 12.74
C ALA A 3 -20.56 46.39 14.16
N SER A 4 -21.70 46.65 14.80
CA SER A 4 -22.04 46.17 16.15
C SER A 4 -22.24 44.66 16.20
N ALA A 5 -22.94 44.09 15.21
CA ALA A 5 -23.18 42.66 15.09
C ALA A 5 -21.88 41.89 14.81
N PHE A 6 -20.97 42.47 14.01
CA PHE A 6 -19.66 41.87 13.76
C PHE A 6 -18.80 41.86 15.03
N SER A 7 -18.72 42.98 15.76
CA SER A 7 -17.97 43.03 17.01
C SER A 7 -18.52 42.07 18.08
N LEU A 8 -19.85 41.95 18.19
CA LEU A 8 -20.48 41.00 19.12
C LEU A 8 -20.18 39.54 18.75
N MET A 9 -20.17 39.22 17.45
CA MET A 9 -19.79 37.90 16.96
C MET A 9 -18.33 37.57 17.28
N ILE A 10 -17.40 38.52 17.08
CA ILE A 10 -15.99 38.35 17.44
C ILE A 10 -15.83 38.07 18.95
N GLU A 11 -16.54 38.82 19.79
CA GLU A 11 -16.50 38.64 21.25
C GLU A 11 -17.02 37.26 21.68
N LYS A 12 -18.17 36.84 21.14
CA LYS A 12 -18.73 35.51 21.39
C LYS A 12 -17.77 34.40 20.95
N GLY A 13 -17.16 34.55 19.78
CA GLY A 13 -16.20 33.58 19.25
C GLY A 13 -14.96 33.44 20.11
N HIS A 14 -14.34 34.54 20.53
CA HIS A 14 -13.19 34.50 21.44
C HIS A 14 -13.53 33.89 22.81
N GLN A 15 -14.74 34.15 23.32
CA GLN A 15 -15.20 33.54 24.56
C GLN A 15 -15.34 32.02 24.44
N ALA A 16 -15.96 31.53 23.36
CA ALA A 16 -16.09 30.09 23.10
C ALA A 16 -14.72 29.41 22.91
N ILE A 17 -13.80 30.03 22.17
CA ILE A 17 -12.42 29.53 21.99
C ILE A 17 -11.68 29.45 23.34
N LYS A 18 -11.87 30.44 24.21
CA LYS A 18 -11.24 30.46 25.54
C LYS A 18 -11.77 29.35 26.43
N GLU A 19 -13.07 29.09 26.41
CA GLU A 19 -13.70 27.97 27.12
C GLU A 19 -13.15 26.62 26.62
N ALA A 20 -13.09 26.43 25.29
CA ALA A 20 -12.52 25.24 24.67
C ALA A 20 -11.04 25.04 25.06
N SER A 21 -10.24 26.10 25.01
CA SER A 21 -8.81 26.07 25.37
C SER A 21 -8.58 25.75 26.84
N SER A 22 -9.41 26.30 27.73
CA SER A 22 -9.38 25.99 29.16
C SER A 22 -9.64 24.50 29.38
N LEU A 23 -10.69 23.97 28.76
CA LEU A 23 -11.04 22.55 28.87
C LEU A 23 -9.92 21.64 28.36
N LEU A 24 -9.37 21.95 27.18
CA LEU A 24 -8.25 21.22 26.57
C LEU A 24 -7.01 21.18 27.48
N SER A 25 -6.75 22.27 28.22
CA SER A 25 -5.60 22.36 29.14
C SER A 25 -5.81 21.65 30.48
N SER A 26 -7.05 21.56 30.96
CA SER A 26 -7.40 20.94 32.24
C SER A 26 -7.76 19.45 32.13
N TRP A 27 -7.73 18.89 30.92
CA TRP A 27 -8.19 17.54 30.64
C TRP A 27 -7.32 16.46 31.30
N SER A 28 -7.94 15.53 32.05
CA SER A 28 -7.29 14.33 32.61
C SER A 28 -8.05 13.06 32.21
N ALA A 29 -7.33 11.96 32.00
CA ALA A 29 -7.84 10.72 31.37
C ALA A 29 -8.84 9.89 32.23
N SER A 30 -9.35 10.42 33.35
CA SER A 30 -10.37 9.76 34.17
C SER A 30 -11.76 10.28 33.80
N SER A 31 -12.47 9.54 32.94
CA SER A 31 -13.76 9.94 32.35
C SER A 31 -14.94 9.87 33.33
N SER A 32 -15.75 10.94 33.38
CA SER A 32 -17.11 10.93 33.93
C SER A 32 -18.12 11.47 32.91
N ASN A 33 -19.38 11.01 32.95
CA ASN A 33 -20.47 11.48 32.08
C ASN A 33 -20.70 13.01 32.16
N GLU A 34 -20.29 13.66 33.26
CA GLU A 34 -20.41 15.11 33.45
C GLU A 34 -19.46 15.90 32.54
N GLN A 35 -18.27 15.36 32.23
CA GLN A 35 -17.30 16.02 31.36
C GLN A 35 -17.74 16.02 29.89
N GLN A 36 -18.55 15.05 29.49
CA GLN A 36 -19.10 14.97 28.14
C GLN A 36 -20.11 16.09 27.88
N ILE A 37 -21.04 16.33 28.82
CA ILE A 37 -22.03 17.41 28.73
C ILE A 37 -21.32 18.77 28.58
N VAL A 38 -20.16 18.94 29.20
CA VAL A 38 -19.36 20.17 29.07
C VAL A 38 -18.77 20.32 27.66
N ILE A 39 -18.30 19.23 27.04
CA ILE A 39 -17.81 19.26 25.66
C ILE A 39 -18.95 19.63 24.70
N ASP A 40 -20.09 18.96 24.80
CA ASP A 40 -21.23 19.17 23.89
C ASP A 40 -21.72 20.61 23.97
N ASN A 41 -21.84 21.17 25.18
CA ASN A 41 -22.21 22.58 25.38
C ASN A 41 -21.20 23.58 24.76
N ILE A 42 -19.91 23.25 24.73
CA ILE A 42 -18.90 24.10 24.10
C ILE A 42 -18.95 23.95 22.59
N LEU A 43 -19.17 22.74 22.07
CA LEU A 43 -19.35 22.49 20.64
C LEU A 43 -20.56 23.26 20.09
N ASP A 44 -21.71 23.23 20.77
CA ASP A 44 -22.91 23.99 20.38
C ASP A 44 -22.62 25.49 20.27
N LYS A 45 -21.88 26.06 21.24
CA LYS A 45 -21.47 27.47 21.19
C LYS A 45 -20.54 27.77 20.02
N LEU A 46 -19.62 26.85 19.70
CA LEU A 46 -18.71 27.01 18.56
C LEU A 46 -19.46 26.88 17.24
N ASP A 47 -20.45 25.98 17.14
CA ASP A 47 -21.31 25.81 15.97
C ASP A 47 -22.18 27.04 15.73
N ASP A 48 -22.77 27.63 16.78
CA ASP A 48 -23.51 28.90 16.70
C ASP A 48 -22.64 30.05 16.15
N VAL A 49 -21.38 30.11 16.58
CA VAL A 49 -20.41 31.10 16.10
C VAL A 49 -20.04 30.82 14.65
N LEU A 50 -19.77 29.57 14.30
CA LEU A 50 -19.40 29.17 12.94
C LEU A 50 -20.53 29.43 11.96
N GLU A 51 -21.77 29.14 12.34
CA GLU A 51 -22.96 29.43 11.53
C GLU A 51 -23.15 30.94 11.35
N SER A 52 -22.87 31.74 12.38
CA SER A 52 -22.86 33.21 12.26
C SER A 52 -21.78 33.69 11.29
N LEU A 53 -20.60 33.05 11.28
CA LEU A 53 -19.49 33.36 10.38
C LEU A 53 -19.76 32.96 8.92
N ARG A 54 -20.54 31.89 8.69
CA ARG A 54 -21.01 31.48 7.35
C ARG A 54 -22.00 32.48 6.75
N ASN A 55 -22.81 33.12 7.60
CA ASN A 55 -23.88 34.03 7.19
C ASN A 55 -23.44 35.50 6.97
N VAL A 56 -22.13 35.79 6.99
CA VAL A 56 -21.58 37.14 6.74
C VAL A 56 -21.81 37.52 5.26
N PRO A 57 -22.63 38.55 4.94
CA PRO A 57 -22.96 38.87 3.54
C PRO A 57 -21.73 39.36 2.76
N ASN A 58 -21.53 38.78 1.57
CA ASN A 58 -20.37 38.86 0.66
C ASN A 58 -19.28 37.79 0.81
N GLU A 59 -19.50 36.79 1.68
CA GLU A 59 -18.65 35.59 1.79
C GLU A 59 -19.53 34.34 1.59
N PRO A 60 -18.97 33.21 1.09
CA PRO A 60 -19.75 32.21 0.37
C PRO A 60 -20.65 31.40 1.30
N ALA A 61 -21.97 31.50 1.08
CA ALA A 61 -22.99 30.66 1.72
C ALA A 61 -23.00 29.19 1.25
N SER A 62 -22.12 28.80 0.32
CA SER A 62 -21.89 27.40 -0.08
C SER A 62 -20.53 27.25 -0.78
N LEU A 63 -19.64 26.40 -0.25
CA LEU A 63 -18.31 26.11 -0.79
C LEU A 63 -18.32 25.06 -1.91
N THR A 64 -19.25 25.18 -2.86
CA THR A 64 -19.20 24.43 -4.12
C THR A 64 -18.64 25.34 -5.19
N SER A 65 -17.62 24.86 -5.90
CA SER A 65 -16.99 25.56 -7.02
C SER A 65 -18.02 26.04 -8.04
N ASP A 66 -17.73 27.19 -8.65
CA ASP A 66 -18.28 27.67 -9.93
C ASP A 66 -19.31 28.81 -9.96
N SER A 67 -19.44 29.63 -8.91
CA SER A 67 -19.97 31.00 -9.11
C SER A 67 -19.09 32.07 -8.47
N LEU A 68 -18.14 32.55 -9.27
CA LEU A 68 -17.18 33.59 -8.94
C LEU A 68 -17.89 34.92 -8.62
N PHE A 69 -17.94 35.25 -7.33
CA PHE A 69 -18.23 36.57 -6.81
C PHE A 69 -17.25 37.62 -7.35
N SER A 70 -17.76 38.84 -7.54
CA SER A 70 -17.05 40.06 -7.93
C SER A 70 -15.69 40.23 -7.23
N LEU A 71 -14.62 40.13 -8.01
CA LEU A 71 -13.20 40.31 -7.61
C LEU A 71 -12.83 41.76 -7.18
N ASN A 72 -13.80 42.64 -6.91
CA ASN A 72 -13.57 44.10 -6.91
C ASN A 72 -13.38 44.77 -5.53
N SER A 73 -13.52 44.08 -4.39
CA SER A 73 -13.31 44.67 -3.05
C SER A 73 -11.90 44.40 -2.48
N SER A 74 -11.20 45.43 -1.98
CA SER A 74 -9.86 45.26 -1.40
C SER A 74 -9.91 44.52 -0.05
N LEU A 75 -9.02 43.53 0.17
CA LEU A 75 -8.82 42.88 1.48
C LEU A 75 -8.61 43.95 2.58
N ASN A 76 -9.10 43.72 3.79
CA ASN A 76 -8.93 44.67 4.88
C ASN A 76 -8.84 43.93 6.22
N GLU A 77 -8.66 44.67 7.31
CA GLU A 77 -8.54 44.09 8.66
C GLU A 77 -9.73 43.22 9.06
N LYS A 78 -10.95 43.54 8.61
CA LYS A 78 -12.13 42.74 8.94
C LYS A 78 -12.07 41.35 8.32
N HIS A 79 -11.54 41.24 7.09
CA HIS A 79 -11.32 39.93 6.45
C HIS A 79 -10.24 39.12 7.19
N LEU A 80 -9.21 39.80 7.73
CA LEU A 80 -8.18 39.14 8.52
C LEU A 80 -8.73 38.64 9.87
N GLN A 81 -9.55 39.46 10.53
CA GLN A 81 -10.24 39.09 11.77
C GLN A 81 -11.23 37.95 11.56
N TRP A 82 -12.00 37.98 10.47
CA TRP A 82 -12.89 36.90 10.09
C TRP A 82 -12.10 35.61 9.83
N PHE A 83 -11.05 35.67 9.00
CA PHE A 83 -10.21 34.51 8.71
C PHE A 83 -9.60 33.89 9.98
N ASP A 84 -9.03 34.73 10.85
CA ASP A 84 -8.40 34.29 12.09
C ASP A 84 -9.41 33.65 13.05
N LEU A 85 -10.59 34.27 13.19
CA LEU A 85 -11.64 33.73 14.04
C LEU A 85 -12.20 32.41 13.50
N THR A 86 -12.55 32.36 12.21
CA THR A 86 -13.09 31.15 11.57
C THR A 86 -12.09 29.99 11.67
N GLN A 87 -10.81 30.23 11.39
CA GLN A 87 -9.76 29.23 11.55
C GLN A 87 -9.68 28.71 12.99
N GLN A 88 -9.68 29.59 13.99
CA GLN A 88 -9.57 29.21 15.40
C GLN A 88 -10.80 28.48 15.95
N VAL A 89 -12.00 28.85 15.49
CA VAL A 89 -13.25 28.13 15.83
C VAL A 89 -13.18 26.70 15.29
N ILE A 90 -12.90 26.53 13.98
CA ILE A 90 -12.81 25.21 13.35
C ILE A 90 -11.72 24.36 14.02
N LEU A 91 -10.53 24.92 14.27
CA LEU A 91 -9.45 24.20 14.96
C LEU A 91 -9.82 23.80 16.40
N SER A 92 -10.61 24.61 17.10
CA SER A 92 -11.08 24.29 18.45
C SER A 92 -12.09 23.14 18.42
N GLN A 93 -13.03 23.15 17.47
CA GLN A 93 -13.95 22.05 17.26
C GLN A 93 -13.21 20.76 16.91
N CYS A 94 -12.27 20.80 15.96
CA CYS A 94 -11.45 19.64 15.60
C CYS A 94 -10.73 19.05 16.83
N LYS A 95 -10.14 19.89 17.69
CA LYS A 95 -9.45 19.43 18.92
C LYS A 95 -10.41 18.79 19.94
N LEU A 96 -11.63 19.31 20.09
CA LEU A 96 -12.64 18.72 20.97
C LEU A 96 -13.18 17.39 20.42
N TYR A 97 -13.46 17.32 19.11
CA TYR A 97 -13.85 16.06 18.47
C TYR A 97 -12.73 15.00 18.54
N LEU A 98 -11.47 15.40 18.42
CA LEU A 98 -10.32 14.51 18.66
C LEU A 98 -10.28 13.98 20.11
N LEU A 99 -10.66 14.77 21.12
CA LEU A 99 -10.76 14.29 22.49
C LEU A 99 -11.87 13.25 22.66
N LEU A 100 -13.03 13.47 22.03
CA LEU A 100 -14.15 12.52 22.05
C LEU A 100 -13.78 11.20 21.37
N LEU A 101 -13.11 11.25 20.21
CA LEU A 101 -12.69 10.05 19.48
C LEU A 101 -11.64 9.22 20.21
N ARG A 102 -10.84 9.82 21.09
CA ARG A 102 -9.87 9.10 21.93
C ARG A 102 -10.52 8.31 23.07
N GLN A 103 -11.83 8.47 23.30
CA GLN A 103 -12.57 7.66 24.25
C GLN A 103 -13.12 6.42 23.55
N ASP A 104 -12.80 5.21 24.06
CA ASP A 104 -13.22 3.92 23.47
C ASP A 104 -14.74 3.79 23.28
N SER A 105 -15.55 4.60 23.99
CA SER A 105 -17.01 4.59 23.89
C SER A 105 -17.58 5.35 22.67
N TYR A 106 -16.77 6.08 21.89
CA TYR A 106 -17.24 7.05 20.90
C TYR A 106 -16.64 6.93 19.49
N LYS A 107 -16.11 5.76 19.10
CA LYS A 107 -15.81 5.47 17.68
C LYS A 107 -17.09 5.35 16.84
N ASN A 108 -17.80 6.46 16.64
CA ASN A 108 -19.01 6.57 15.84
C ASN A 108 -18.69 7.17 14.46
N GLY A 109 -19.23 6.60 13.39
CA GLY A 109 -19.01 7.09 12.02
C GLY A 109 -19.49 8.54 11.80
N ASP A 110 -20.45 9.00 12.60
CA ASP A 110 -21.00 10.36 12.50
C ASP A 110 -19.99 11.45 12.91
N LEU A 111 -19.17 11.19 13.93
CA LEU A 111 -18.11 12.11 14.39
C LEU A 111 -17.02 12.30 13.33
N MET A 112 -16.68 11.22 12.60
CA MET A 112 -15.68 11.26 11.53
C MET A 112 -16.19 12.08 10.33
N ASN A 113 -17.47 11.93 9.97
CA ASN A 113 -18.09 12.74 8.92
C ASN A 113 -18.06 14.24 9.29
N THR A 114 -18.36 14.57 10.55
CA THR A 114 -18.29 15.96 11.04
C THR A 114 -16.88 16.53 10.95
N LEU A 115 -15.86 15.75 11.36
CA LEU A 115 -14.45 16.16 11.19
C LEU A 115 -14.07 16.38 9.72
N GLU A 116 -14.52 15.52 8.81
CA GLU A 116 -14.25 15.66 7.38
C GLU A 116 -14.86 16.96 6.82
N ILE A 117 -16.07 17.31 7.23
CA ILE A 117 -16.72 18.58 6.88
C ILE A 117 -15.88 19.77 7.40
N LEU A 118 -15.48 19.74 8.67
CA LEU A 118 -14.67 20.81 9.28
C LEU A 118 -13.30 20.96 8.59
N ILE A 119 -12.64 19.85 8.24
CA ILE A 119 -11.38 19.87 7.48
C ILE A 119 -11.58 20.53 6.12
N ARG A 120 -12.67 20.20 5.41
CA ARG A 120 -12.98 20.79 4.10
C ARG A 120 -13.21 22.28 4.21
N GLU A 121 -13.91 22.74 5.25
CA GLU A 121 -14.09 24.17 5.51
C GLU A 121 -12.75 24.86 5.80
N LEU A 122 -11.89 24.24 6.61
CA LEU A 122 -10.56 24.76 6.92
C LEU A 122 -9.68 24.90 5.67
N ILE A 123 -9.63 23.87 4.82
CA ILE A 123 -8.91 23.94 3.53
C ILE A 123 -9.46 25.07 2.68
N SER A 124 -10.79 25.19 2.62
CA SER A 124 -11.47 26.16 1.78
C SER A 124 -11.19 27.62 2.17
N ILE A 125 -11.16 27.94 3.47
CA ILE A 125 -10.85 29.31 3.91
C ILE A 125 -9.39 29.70 3.61
N HIS A 126 -8.45 28.76 3.71
CA HIS A 126 -7.05 28.99 3.36
C HIS A 126 -6.85 29.14 1.86
N GLU A 127 -7.52 28.32 1.05
CA GLU A 127 -7.52 28.45 -0.41
C GLU A 127 -8.13 29.79 -0.85
N TRP A 128 -9.23 30.20 -0.22
CA TRP A 128 -9.83 31.51 -0.47
C TRP A 128 -8.84 32.65 -0.18
N MET A 129 -8.18 32.63 0.99
CA MET A 129 -7.20 33.65 1.38
C MET A 129 -6.03 33.71 0.38
N LYS A 130 -5.47 32.54 0.01
CA LYS A 130 -4.39 32.43 -0.98
C LYS A 130 -4.79 32.98 -2.33
N ARG A 131 -5.93 32.52 -2.89
CA ARG A 131 -6.43 32.96 -4.20
C ARG A 131 -6.69 34.47 -4.22
N ARG A 132 -7.23 35.02 -3.15
CA ARG A 132 -7.47 36.47 -3.03
C ARG A 132 -6.16 37.27 -2.98
N CYS A 133 -5.19 36.81 -2.20
CA CYS A 133 -3.87 37.42 -2.15
C CYS A 133 -3.19 37.40 -3.52
N ILE A 134 -3.17 36.24 -4.19
CA ILE A 134 -2.58 36.08 -5.53
C ILE A 134 -3.25 37.00 -6.54
N SER A 135 -4.58 37.07 -6.55
CA SER A 135 -5.33 37.97 -7.43
C SER A 135 -4.92 39.45 -7.28
N ILE A 136 -4.70 39.93 -6.05
CA ILE A 136 -4.26 41.31 -5.79
C ILE A 136 -2.79 41.50 -6.19
N LEU A 137 -1.92 40.54 -5.88
CA LEU A 137 -0.49 40.57 -6.21
C LEU A 137 -0.26 40.61 -7.73
N SER A 138 -1.03 39.85 -8.49
CA SER A 138 -0.96 39.78 -9.95
C SER A 138 -1.61 40.97 -10.67
N ASN A 139 -2.42 41.79 -9.99
CA ASN A 139 -3.12 42.90 -10.62
C ASN A 139 -2.22 44.16 -10.72
N PRO A 140 -2.02 44.74 -11.91
CA PRO A 140 -1.14 45.91 -12.10
C PRO A 140 -1.68 47.21 -11.50
N ASN A 141 -2.98 47.30 -11.18
CA ASN A 141 -3.62 48.51 -10.69
C ASN A 141 -3.37 48.82 -9.20
N TYR A 142 -2.73 47.90 -8.46
CA TYR A 142 -2.39 48.09 -7.05
C TYR A 142 -0.94 48.55 -6.87
N SER A 143 -0.72 49.46 -5.91
CA SER A 143 0.62 49.98 -5.59
C SER A 143 1.54 48.90 -5.01
N ILE A 144 2.85 49.12 -5.12
CA ILE A 144 3.88 48.19 -4.61
C ILE A 144 3.77 48.07 -3.08
N GLU A 145 3.51 49.17 -2.38
CA GLU A 145 3.32 49.18 -0.92
C GLU A 145 2.14 48.30 -0.53
N ARG A 146 1.04 48.40 -1.28
CA ARG A 146 -0.15 47.60 -1.05
C ARG A 146 0.08 46.11 -1.32
N LYS A 147 0.83 45.77 -2.38
CA LYS A 147 1.22 44.38 -2.67
C LYS A 147 2.10 43.80 -1.56
N ASN A 148 3.06 44.58 -1.06
CA ASN A 148 3.91 44.18 0.06
C ASN A 148 3.10 43.96 1.34
N GLU A 149 2.12 44.83 1.63
CA GLU A 149 1.21 44.65 2.77
C GLU A 149 0.41 43.34 2.64
N ILE A 150 -0.19 43.06 1.48
CA ILE A 150 -0.94 41.81 1.24
C ILE A 150 -0.04 40.57 1.41
N GLN A 151 1.15 40.59 0.83
CA GLN A 151 2.10 39.48 0.91
C GLN A 151 2.52 39.20 2.36
N THR A 152 2.90 40.25 3.10
CA THR A 152 3.46 40.12 4.44
C THR A 152 2.41 39.87 5.52
N LYS A 153 1.22 40.50 5.40
CA LYS A 153 0.21 40.47 6.45
C LYS A 153 -0.82 39.36 6.27
N PHE A 154 -1.21 39.07 5.03
CA PHE A 154 -2.29 38.11 4.75
C PHE A 154 -1.72 36.78 4.27
N LEU A 155 -0.96 36.78 3.16
CA LEU A 155 -0.45 35.55 2.56
C LEU A 155 0.51 34.82 3.50
N LYS A 156 1.51 35.54 4.04
CA LYS A 156 2.47 34.95 4.98
C LYS A 156 1.79 34.43 6.25
N LYS A 157 0.77 35.13 6.77
CA LYS A 157 -0.02 34.66 7.92
C LYS A 157 -0.73 33.35 7.61
N SER A 158 -1.48 33.27 6.50
CA SER A 158 -2.15 32.04 6.09
C SER A 158 -1.18 30.87 5.91
N MET A 159 0.02 31.10 5.36
CA MET A 159 1.01 30.03 5.19
C MET A 159 1.59 29.56 6.53
N ASN A 160 1.93 30.51 7.41
CA ASN A 160 2.50 30.23 8.73
C ASN A 160 1.49 29.54 9.66
N ASP A 161 0.23 29.98 9.62
CA ASP A 161 -0.86 29.36 10.38
C ASP A 161 -1.16 27.94 9.88
N TRP A 162 -1.07 27.72 8.56
CA TRP A 162 -1.20 26.38 7.99
C TRP A 162 -0.13 25.43 8.56
N GLU A 163 1.13 25.85 8.54
CA GLU A 163 2.27 25.05 8.96
C GLU A 163 2.25 24.77 10.48
N HIS A 164 1.97 25.78 11.30
CA HIS A 164 2.13 25.67 12.75
C HIS A 164 0.85 25.37 13.53
N GLN A 165 -0.34 25.66 12.97
CA GLN A 165 -1.61 25.46 13.68
C GLN A 165 -2.48 24.38 13.04
N VAL A 166 -2.58 24.37 11.70
CA VAL A 166 -3.47 23.46 10.97
C VAL A 166 -2.85 22.10 10.75
N ALA A 167 -1.64 22.04 10.19
CA ALA A 167 -0.97 20.79 9.84
C ALA A 167 -0.87 19.81 11.03
N PRO A 168 -0.51 20.23 12.27
CA PRO A 168 -0.46 19.31 13.41
C PRO A 168 -1.81 18.71 13.80
N VAL A 169 -2.92 19.44 13.61
CA VAL A 169 -4.27 18.93 13.90
C VAL A 169 -4.71 17.98 12.80
N LEU A 170 -4.48 18.32 11.53
CA LEU A 170 -4.77 17.43 10.40
C LEU A 170 -3.99 16.11 10.50
N GLU A 171 -2.74 16.16 10.97
CA GLU A 171 -1.93 14.98 11.22
C GLU A 171 -2.55 14.09 12.31
N GLN A 172 -3.00 14.68 13.43
CA GLN A 172 -3.68 13.92 14.48
C GLN A 172 -4.99 13.30 14.00
N ILE A 173 -5.80 14.03 13.22
CA ILE A 173 -7.04 13.48 12.64
C ILE A 173 -6.70 12.37 11.65
N SER A 174 -5.69 12.56 10.80
CA SER A 174 -5.20 11.54 9.89
C SER A 174 -4.86 10.27 10.65
N HIS A 175 -4.12 10.35 11.76
CA HIS A 175 -3.80 9.18 12.58
C HIS A 175 -5.04 8.44 13.11
N ILE A 176 -6.04 9.15 13.64
CA ILE A 176 -7.28 8.51 14.13
C ILE A 176 -8.09 7.94 12.98
N THR A 177 -8.19 8.65 11.86
CA THR A 177 -8.87 8.17 10.64
C THR A 177 -8.20 6.91 10.13
N ILE A 178 -6.88 6.88 10.14
CA ILE A 178 -6.07 5.72 9.76
C ILE A 178 -6.36 4.54 10.70
N GLU A 179 -6.47 4.76 12.01
CA GLU A 179 -6.80 3.71 12.99
C GLU A 179 -8.24 3.21 12.82
N ASP A 180 -9.21 4.08 12.54
CA ASP A 180 -10.61 3.71 12.31
C ASP A 180 -10.80 2.99 10.97
N GLU A 181 -10.18 3.48 9.89
CA GLU A 181 -10.11 2.78 8.60
C GLU A 181 -9.38 1.43 8.72
N TYR A 182 -8.35 1.36 9.56
CA TYR A 182 -7.66 0.10 9.88
C TYR A 182 -8.61 -0.91 10.53
N GLU A 183 -9.42 -0.49 11.51
CA GLU A 183 -10.36 -1.40 12.15
C GLU A 183 -11.51 -1.82 11.21
N LYS A 184 -12.05 -0.89 10.40
CA LYS A 184 -13.26 -1.13 9.58
C LYS A 184 -12.99 -1.73 8.21
N GLU A 185 -12.05 -1.16 7.45
CA GLU A 185 -11.82 -1.48 6.04
C GLU A 185 -10.65 -2.44 5.84
N LEU A 186 -9.58 -2.28 6.64
CA LEU A 186 -8.46 -3.18 6.52
C LEU A 186 -8.84 -4.60 6.96
N SER A 187 -9.71 -4.79 7.94
CA SER A 187 -10.22 -6.12 8.30
C SER A 187 -10.82 -6.87 7.09
N LYS A 188 -11.61 -6.19 6.26
CA LYS A 188 -12.17 -6.77 5.02
C LYS A 188 -11.10 -7.03 3.98
N TYR A 189 -10.14 -6.11 3.86
CA TYR A 189 -9.02 -6.27 2.93
C TYR A 189 -8.13 -7.45 3.34
N LEU A 190 -7.78 -7.55 4.62
CA LEU A 190 -6.94 -8.60 5.20
C LEU A 190 -7.59 -9.96 5.17
N GLN A 191 -8.93 -10.08 5.16
CA GLN A 191 -9.58 -11.38 4.92
C GLN A 191 -9.11 -12.04 3.62
N ASN A 192 -8.69 -11.26 2.63
CA ASN A 192 -8.19 -11.78 1.36
C ASN A 192 -6.68 -12.12 1.38
N TYR A 193 -5.93 -11.65 2.38
CA TYR A 193 -4.45 -11.75 2.39
C TYR A 193 -3.88 -12.41 3.65
N LEU A 194 -4.54 -12.28 4.80
CA LEU A 194 -4.26 -13.08 5.99
C LEU A 194 -5.02 -14.38 5.96
N THR A 195 -4.36 -15.43 6.44
CA THR A 195 -5.06 -16.68 6.80
C THR A 195 -6.04 -16.42 7.93
N GLU A 196 -7.19 -17.10 7.94
CA GLU A 196 -8.28 -16.93 8.92
C GLU A 196 -7.78 -16.91 10.38
N ASP A 197 -6.79 -17.74 10.71
CA ASP A 197 -6.20 -17.86 12.05
C ASP A 197 -5.46 -16.60 12.54
N GLY A 198 -4.98 -15.75 11.62
CA GLY A 198 -4.12 -14.61 11.94
C GLY A 198 -4.89 -13.32 12.27
N ILE A 199 -6.11 -13.16 11.74
CA ILE A 199 -6.89 -11.90 11.82
C ILE A 199 -7.24 -11.55 13.28
N SER A 200 -7.47 -12.55 14.13
CA SER A 200 -7.80 -12.34 15.54
C SER A 200 -6.58 -12.17 16.46
N LYS A 201 -5.39 -12.58 16.01
CA LYS A 201 -4.18 -12.68 16.86
C LYS A 201 -3.34 -11.42 16.90
N VAL A 202 -3.48 -10.49 15.95
CA VAL A 202 -2.65 -9.28 15.86
C VAL A 202 -3.48 -8.01 15.70
N CYS A 203 -2.93 -6.89 16.14
CA CYS A 203 -3.46 -5.56 15.83
C CYS A 203 -2.30 -4.61 15.51
N VAL A 204 -2.56 -3.58 14.70
CA VAL A 204 -1.57 -2.54 14.38
C VAL A 204 -2.03 -1.24 14.98
N LYS A 205 -1.12 -0.55 15.67
CA LYS A 205 -1.37 0.78 16.25
C LYS A 205 -0.33 1.77 15.78
N ASN A 206 -0.63 3.05 15.89
CA ASN A 206 0.39 4.08 15.74
C ASN A 206 1.13 4.29 17.07
N LYS A 207 2.46 4.15 17.06
CA LYS A 207 3.29 4.30 18.27
C LYS A 207 3.62 5.76 18.51
N ASN A 208 4.23 6.43 17.53
CA ASN A 208 4.54 7.87 17.52
C ASN A 208 5.12 8.29 16.15
N GLN A 209 5.40 9.59 15.97
CA GLN A 209 5.98 10.12 14.72
C GLN A 209 7.36 9.54 14.36
N GLN A 210 8.17 9.10 15.33
CA GLN A 210 9.54 8.62 15.10
C GLN A 210 9.59 7.13 14.77
N GLU A 211 8.82 6.33 15.49
CA GLU A 211 8.77 4.86 15.34
C GLU A 211 7.65 4.40 14.39
N GLY A 212 6.74 5.30 14.02
CA GLY A 212 5.64 4.99 13.12
C GLY A 212 4.67 3.97 13.71
N LYS A 213 4.38 2.92 12.95
CA LYS A 213 3.41 1.89 13.31
C LYS A 213 4.06 0.79 14.15
N THR A 214 3.25 0.11 14.95
CA THR A 214 3.66 -1.05 15.74
C THR A 214 2.64 -2.16 15.60
N VAL A 215 3.11 -3.40 15.58
CA VAL A 215 2.25 -4.59 15.55
C VAL A 215 2.29 -5.23 16.93
N LEU A 216 1.11 -5.43 17.51
CA LEU A 216 0.94 -5.94 18.86
C LEU A 216 0.18 -7.26 18.83
N LEU A 217 0.46 -8.12 19.80
CA LEU A 217 -0.33 -9.33 20.02
C LEU A 217 -1.72 -8.96 20.57
N ASN A 218 -2.78 -9.44 19.92
CA ASN A 218 -4.17 -9.18 20.31
C ASN A 218 -4.82 -10.35 21.08
N CYS A 219 -4.24 -11.55 21.03
CA CYS A 219 -4.68 -12.70 21.84
C CYS A 219 -3.96 -12.75 23.20
N GLU A 220 -4.49 -13.54 24.15
CA GLU A 220 -4.00 -13.62 25.53
C GLU A 220 -2.52 -14.00 25.61
N SER A 221 -2.11 -15.04 24.89
CA SER A 221 -0.72 -15.48 24.83
C SER A 221 -0.42 -16.34 23.60
N VAL A 222 0.85 -16.36 23.19
CA VAL A 222 1.40 -17.25 22.16
C VAL A 222 2.70 -17.85 22.69
N ASN A 223 2.88 -19.18 22.54
CA ASN A 223 4.08 -19.86 23.03
C ASN A 223 5.29 -19.64 22.10
N ASP A 224 6.51 -19.90 22.60
CA ASP A 224 7.71 -19.91 21.75
C ASP A 224 7.51 -20.85 20.55
N LYS A 225 7.91 -20.39 19.35
CA LYS A 225 7.81 -21.10 18.06
C LYS A 225 6.38 -21.40 17.59
N GLU A 226 5.38 -20.83 18.23
CA GLU A 226 3.99 -20.93 17.76
C GLU A 226 3.75 -19.92 16.62
N LEU A 227 2.95 -20.33 15.63
CA LEU A 227 2.55 -19.48 14.51
C LEU A 227 1.64 -18.34 15.00
N ILE A 228 2.07 -17.10 14.75
CA ILE A 228 1.27 -15.90 15.04
C ILE A 228 0.29 -15.66 13.88
N PHE A 229 0.80 -15.48 12.66
CA PHE A 229 -0.03 -15.28 11.48
C PHE A 229 0.72 -15.64 10.19
N ARG A 230 -0.04 -15.82 9.11
CA ARG A 230 0.47 -15.86 7.73
C ARG A 230 -0.16 -14.73 6.93
N GLU A 231 0.63 -14.15 6.04
CA GLU A 231 0.20 -13.05 5.18
C GLU A 231 0.71 -13.26 3.76
N ALA A 232 -0.19 -13.19 2.78
CA ALA A 232 0.12 -13.05 1.37
C ALA A 232 0.42 -11.56 1.07
N PRO A 233 1.41 -11.25 0.23
CA PRO A 233 1.69 -9.87 -0.13
C PRO A 233 0.57 -9.31 -1.01
N ILE A 234 0.32 -8.02 -0.86
CA ILE A 234 -0.56 -7.24 -1.74
C ILE A 234 -0.02 -7.28 -3.17
N CYS A 235 1.29 -7.11 -3.29
CA CYS A 235 2.01 -7.18 -4.54
C CYS A 235 3.40 -7.75 -4.27
N SER A 236 3.84 -8.66 -5.14
CA SER A 236 5.19 -9.20 -5.12
C SER A 236 5.83 -9.22 -6.49
N GLN A 237 7.16 -9.12 -6.49
CA GLN A 237 7.97 -9.16 -7.69
C GLN A 237 9.28 -9.89 -7.42
N ILE A 238 9.69 -10.74 -8.35
CA ILE A 238 10.99 -11.39 -8.32
C ILE A 238 12.09 -10.35 -8.53
N ILE A 239 13.16 -10.46 -7.75
CA ILE A 239 14.36 -9.64 -7.92
C ILE A 239 15.11 -10.21 -9.13
N THR A 240 15.06 -9.49 -10.24
CA THR A 240 15.67 -9.90 -11.51
C THR A 240 17.15 -9.58 -11.61
N ASP A 241 17.84 -9.31 -10.48
CA ASP A 241 19.29 -9.11 -10.51
C ASP A 241 19.96 -10.44 -10.89
N SER A 242 20.24 -10.57 -12.18
CA SER A 242 20.87 -11.74 -12.79
C SER A 242 22.29 -11.98 -12.29
N SER A 243 22.89 -11.04 -11.53
CA SER A 243 24.20 -11.24 -10.92
C SER A 243 24.16 -12.22 -9.74
N GLU A 244 23.02 -12.32 -9.02
CA GLU A 244 22.88 -13.24 -7.87
C GLU A 244 22.48 -14.66 -8.28
N ASN A 245 21.56 -14.81 -9.26
CA ASN A 245 21.15 -16.12 -9.75
C ASN A 245 20.89 -16.14 -11.28
N PRO A 246 21.81 -16.70 -12.09
CA PRO A 246 21.66 -16.75 -13.54
C PRO A 246 20.54 -17.72 -14.00
N LEU A 247 20.00 -18.55 -13.10
CA LEU A 247 18.94 -19.50 -13.40
C LEU A 247 17.53 -18.86 -13.36
N TYR A 248 17.35 -17.66 -12.79
CA TYR A 248 16.01 -17.04 -12.71
C TYR A 248 15.33 -16.82 -14.07
N ARG A 249 16.11 -16.58 -15.14
CA ARG A 249 15.56 -16.50 -16.51
C ARG A 249 15.28 -17.86 -17.15
N LYS A 250 15.85 -18.92 -16.60
CA LYS A 250 15.83 -20.30 -17.14
C LYS A 250 14.84 -21.20 -16.42
N ILE A 251 14.42 -20.83 -15.22
CA ILE A 251 13.46 -21.54 -14.39
C ILE A 251 12.08 -20.89 -14.59
N ASP A 252 11.09 -21.72 -14.88
CA ASP A 252 9.70 -21.29 -14.92
C ASP A 252 9.21 -21.06 -13.48
N HIS A 253 8.48 -19.97 -13.29
CA HIS A 253 7.95 -19.56 -11.99
C HIS A 253 6.63 -18.84 -12.18
N CYS A 254 5.80 -18.86 -11.16
CA CYS A 254 4.54 -18.15 -11.16
C CYS A 254 4.77 -16.64 -11.05
N HIS A 255 4.30 -15.85 -12.02
CA HIS A 255 4.42 -14.38 -12.01
C HIS A 255 3.51 -13.69 -10.99
N HIS A 256 2.59 -14.45 -10.40
CA HIS A 256 1.75 -14.04 -9.28
C HIS A 256 2.38 -14.41 -7.93
N CYS A 257 2.36 -15.70 -7.60
CA CYS A 257 2.71 -16.18 -6.26
C CYS A 257 4.19 -16.58 -6.08
N MET A 258 5.05 -16.34 -7.07
CA MET A 258 6.48 -16.66 -7.06
C MET A 258 6.85 -18.15 -6.91
N ARG A 259 5.88 -19.08 -6.87
CA ARG A 259 6.14 -20.52 -6.82
C ARG A 259 7.02 -20.96 -7.99
N THR A 260 8.10 -21.66 -7.69
CA THR A 260 8.92 -22.33 -8.71
C THR A 260 8.10 -23.43 -9.39
N ILE A 261 8.04 -23.41 -10.72
CA ILE A 261 7.32 -24.39 -11.54
C ILE A 261 8.36 -25.37 -12.09
N PHE A 262 8.28 -26.62 -11.66
CA PHE A 262 9.16 -27.70 -12.15
C PHE A 262 8.65 -28.24 -13.50
N SER A 263 8.68 -27.39 -14.52
CA SER A 263 8.42 -27.79 -15.91
C SER A 263 9.56 -28.65 -16.47
N GLU A 264 9.36 -29.27 -17.63
CA GLU A 264 10.44 -29.97 -18.35
C GLU A 264 11.63 -29.04 -18.62
N LYS A 265 11.35 -27.77 -18.93
CA LYS A 265 12.37 -26.73 -19.08
C LYS A 265 13.13 -26.55 -17.77
N THR A 266 12.45 -26.29 -16.65
CA THR A 266 13.11 -26.11 -15.33
C THR A 266 13.97 -27.32 -14.95
N ILE A 267 13.44 -28.53 -15.09
CA ILE A 267 14.15 -29.77 -14.76
C ILE A 267 15.39 -29.92 -15.64
N SER A 268 15.28 -29.65 -16.95
CA SER A 268 16.40 -29.76 -17.89
C SER A 268 17.53 -28.77 -17.59
N GLN A 269 17.24 -27.65 -16.92
CA GLN A 269 18.24 -26.62 -16.62
C GLN A 269 18.97 -26.85 -15.30
N SER A 270 18.50 -27.77 -14.44
CA SER A 270 19.11 -28.06 -13.14
C SER A 270 19.88 -29.38 -13.15
N PRO A 271 21.22 -29.37 -13.04
CA PRO A 271 22.01 -30.59 -12.92
C PRO A 271 21.67 -31.42 -11.68
N LEU A 272 21.28 -30.76 -10.58
CA LEU A 272 20.85 -31.43 -9.35
C LEU A 272 19.57 -32.24 -9.60
N LEU A 273 18.55 -31.61 -10.20
CA LEU A 273 17.31 -32.30 -10.53
C LEU A 273 17.56 -33.41 -11.54
N GLN A 274 18.43 -33.20 -12.53
CA GLN A 274 18.77 -34.28 -13.45
C GLN A 274 19.38 -35.51 -12.74
N LYS A 275 20.31 -35.28 -11.80
CA LYS A 275 20.91 -36.36 -11.00
C LYS A 275 19.89 -37.06 -10.11
N VAL A 276 19.04 -36.31 -9.41
CA VAL A 276 18.10 -36.87 -8.44
C VAL A 276 16.92 -37.55 -9.13
N LEU A 277 16.41 -36.99 -10.23
CA LEU A 277 15.21 -37.47 -10.90
C LEU A 277 15.48 -38.57 -11.92
N PHE A 278 16.69 -38.63 -12.49
CA PHE A 278 17.08 -39.61 -13.50
C PHE A 278 18.29 -40.48 -13.08
N ALA A 279 18.62 -40.53 -11.78
CA ALA A 279 19.59 -41.51 -11.28
C ALA A 279 19.13 -42.93 -11.63
N THR A 280 19.90 -43.58 -12.49
CA THR A 280 19.70 -44.97 -12.90
C THR A 280 19.87 -45.89 -11.69
N THR A 281 18.87 -46.72 -11.41
CA THR A 281 19.12 -47.98 -10.74
C THR A 281 19.97 -48.82 -11.69
N ASP A 282 21.28 -48.85 -11.48
CA ASP A 282 22.15 -49.79 -12.17
C ASP A 282 21.70 -51.22 -11.81
N THR A 283 21.11 -51.91 -12.78
CA THR A 283 21.55 -53.24 -13.26
C THR A 283 20.68 -53.69 -14.44
N ASN A 284 21.29 -53.72 -15.63
CA ASN A 284 20.92 -54.52 -16.81
C ASN A 284 19.47 -54.42 -17.35
N ASN A 285 19.20 -53.40 -18.17
CA ASN A 285 18.52 -53.60 -19.45
C ASN A 285 18.57 -52.34 -20.31
N THR A 286 19.17 -52.45 -21.49
CA THR A 286 19.15 -51.44 -22.53
C THR A 286 17.78 -51.42 -23.21
N ASN A 287 17.26 -50.22 -23.46
CA ASN A 287 16.04 -49.87 -24.24
C ASN A 287 14.72 -49.65 -23.47
N THR A 288 14.74 -48.80 -22.43
CA THR A 288 13.54 -48.07 -22.01
C THR A 288 13.88 -46.61 -21.74
N THR A 289 13.19 -45.69 -22.43
CA THR A 289 13.15 -44.26 -22.11
C THR A 289 12.88 -44.07 -20.62
N SER A 290 13.84 -43.50 -19.90
CA SER A 290 13.80 -43.37 -18.44
C SER A 290 12.73 -42.37 -18.00
N SER A 291 11.63 -42.90 -17.50
CA SER A 291 10.62 -42.14 -16.74
C SER A 291 11.26 -41.52 -15.48
N PRO A 292 10.80 -40.34 -15.01
CA PRO A 292 11.21 -39.79 -13.72
C PRO A 292 11.05 -40.84 -12.61
N SER A 293 11.89 -40.79 -11.57
CA SER A 293 11.79 -41.70 -10.43
C SER A 293 10.33 -41.90 -9.97
N SER A 294 9.93 -43.16 -9.77
CA SER A 294 8.55 -43.57 -9.38
C SER A 294 8.01 -42.79 -8.17
N ILE A 295 8.93 -42.29 -7.33
CA ILE A 295 8.70 -41.45 -6.15
C ILE A 295 7.87 -40.20 -6.50
N LEU A 296 8.15 -39.51 -7.61
CA LEU A 296 7.43 -38.29 -7.98
C LEU A 296 6.03 -38.56 -8.54
N SER A 297 5.86 -39.66 -9.27
CA SER A 297 4.55 -40.06 -9.80
C SER A 297 3.58 -40.44 -8.67
N GLN A 298 4.10 -41.00 -7.56
CA GLN A 298 3.30 -41.36 -6.39
C GLN A 298 2.80 -40.13 -5.61
N TYR A 299 3.62 -39.09 -5.48
CA TYR A 299 3.23 -37.83 -4.81
C TYR A 299 2.14 -37.06 -5.55
N SER A 300 2.02 -37.23 -6.88
CA SER A 300 0.90 -36.64 -7.63
C SER A 300 -0.47 -37.28 -7.32
N GLN A 301 -0.50 -38.49 -6.75
CA GLN A 301 -1.71 -39.26 -6.52
C GLN A 301 -2.10 -39.42 -5.05
N GLN A 302 -1.18 -39.20 -4.10
CA GLN A 302 -1.43 -39.34 -2.67
C GLN A 302 -1.37 -37.99 -1.96
N GLN A 303 -2.50 -37.28 -1.90
CA GLN A 303 -2.99 -36.54 -0.71
C GLN A 303 -4.30 -35.80 -1.04
N GLN A 304 -5.30 -35.94 -0.15
CA GLN A 304 -6.60 -35.27 -0.19
C GLN A 304 -6.59 -33.87 0.48
N HIS A 305 -5.44 -33.21 0.54
CA HIS A 305 -5.34 -31.81 0.94
C HIS A 305 -5.15 -30.94 -0.30
N GLU A 306 -5.77 -29.76 -0.33
CA GLU A 306 -5.95 -28.82 -1.46
C GLU A 306 -4.64 -28.27 -2.10
N GLN A 307 -3.48 -28.85 -1.84
CA GLN A 307 -2.20 -28.48 -2.43
C GLN A 307 -1.56 -29.69 -3.13
N GLN A 308 -1.91 -29.94 -4.40
CA GLN A 308 -1.21 -30.93 -5.21
C GLN A 308 0.26 -30.51 -5.43
N ILE A 309 1.20 -31.26 -4.83
CA ILE A 309 2.63 -31.10 -5.04
C ILE A 309 3.04 -32.00 -6.21
N CYS A 310 3.28 -31.41 -7.39
CA CYS A 310 3.69 -32.15 -8.58
C CYS A 310 5.00 -31.57 -9.14
N VAL A 311 6.03 -32.42 -9.25
CA VAL A 311 7.35 -32.03 -9.77
C VAL A 311 7.39 -32.00 -11.29
N LYS A 312 6.33 -32.41 -12.00
CA LYS A 312 6.18 -32.21 -13.45
C LYS A 312 4.93 -31.38 -13.73
N THR A 313 5.00 -30.10 -13.40
CA THR A 313 3.90 -29.14 -13.60
C THR A 313 4.02 -28.47 -14.96
N LYS A 314 2.93 -28.51 -15.74
CA LYS A 314 2.84 -27.73 -16.97
C LYS A 314 2.47 -26.29 -16.57
N PRO A 315 3.29 -25.27 -16.90
CA PRO A 315 2.94 -23.89 -16.63
C PRO A 315 1.69 -23.49 -17.41
N ILE A 316 0.85 -22.67 -16.78
CA ILE A 316 -0.33 -22.08 -17.41
C ILE A 316 0.08 -20.71 -17.94
N SER A 317 0.06 -20.53 -19.25
CA SER A 317 0.36 -19.25 -19.88
C SER A 317 -0.83 -18.28 -19.79
N CYS A 318 -0.55 -16.99 -19.83
CA CYS A 318 -1.58 -15.99 -20.11
C CYS A 318 -2.24 -16.27 -21.47
N SER A 319 -3.55 -16.05 -21.56
CA SER A 319 -4.32 -16.22 -22.81
C SER A 319 -4.04 -15.12 -23.84
N HIS A 320 -3.40 -14.02 -23.44
CA HIS A 320 -3.21 -12.83 -24.29
C HIS A 320 -1.75 -12.46 -24.56
N CYS A 321 -0.81 -12.91 -23.72
CA CYS A 321 0.62 -12.71 -23.94
C CYS A 321 1.40 -14.02 -23.76
N SER A 322 2.61 -14.07 -24.31
CA SER A 322 3.51 -15.22 -24.25
C SER A 322 4.60 -15.11 -23.18
N LEU A 323 4.65 -14.00 -22.43
CA LEU A 323 5.74 -13.70 -21.50
C LEU A 323 5.50 -14.26 -20.10
N GLU A 324 4.30 -14.12 -19.56
CA GLU A 324 3.99 -14.52 -18.18
C GLU A 324 3.36 -15.91 -18.11
N VAL A 325 3.78 -16.67 -17.10
CA VAL A 325 3.26 -18.00 -16.76
C VAL A 325 2.89 -18.11 -15.28
N PHE A 326 1.96 -18.99 -14.99
CA PHE A 326 1.33 -19.19 -13.68
C PHE A 326 1.33 -20.67 -13.28
N CYS A 327 1.30 -20.94 -11.97
CA CYS A 327 1.25 -22.31 -11.46
C CYS A 327 -0.16 -22.91 -11.42
N SER A 328 -1.20 -22.09 -11.45
CA SER A 328 -2.62 -22.49 -11.42
C SER A 328 -3.48 -21.48 -12.20
N GLU A 329 -4.68 -21.89 -12.61
CA GLU A 329 -5.67 -21.00 -13.21
C GLU A 329 -6.06 -19.89 -12.23
N GLU A 330 -6.20 -20.21 -10.96
CA GLU A 330 -6.43 -19.25 -9.89
C GLU A 330 -5.37 -18.14 -9.84
N CYS A 331 -4.08 -18.49 -9.87
CA CYS A 331 -2.99 -17.49 -9.89
C CYS A 331 -3.02 -16.62 -11.15
N ARG A 332 -3.37 -17.20 -12.31
CA ARG A 332 -3.53 -16.44 -13.57
C ARG A 332 -4.69 -15.46 -13.44
N ASP A 333 -5.82 -15.91 -12.93
CA ASP A 333 -7.05 -15.13 -12.85
C ASP A 333 -6.94 -14.03 -11.80
N GLN A 334 -6.32 -14.30 -10.64
CA GLN A 334 -6.00 -13.29 -9.62
C GLN A 334 -5.03 -12.24 -10.16
N ALA A 335 -3.98 -12.65 -10.89
CA ALA A 335 -3.08 -11.69 -11.54
C ALA A 335 -3.83 -10.85 -12.57
N TRP A 336 -4.67 -11.47 -13.40
CA TRP A 336 -5.47 -10.80 -14.42
C TRP A 336 -6.39 -9.74 -13.83
N LYS A 337 -7.17 -10.13 -12.81
CA LYS A 337 -8.10 -9.29 -12.06
C LYS A 337 -7.39 -8.07 -11.47
N HIS A 338 -6.27 -8.26 -10.81
CA HIS A 338 -5.67 -7.21 -10.00
C HIS A 338 -4.74 -6.27 -10.78
N TYR A 339 -3.87 -6.78 -11.65
CA TYR A 339 -2.84 -5.93 -12.28
C TYR A 339 -2.45 -6.33 -13.71
N HIS A 340 -2.45 -7.62 -14.03
CA HIS A 340 -1.90 -8.10 -15.30
C HIS A 340 -2.74 -7.64 -16.48
N SER A 341 -4.07 -7.51 -16.36
CA SER A 341 -4.92 -7.02 -17.45
C SER A 341 -4.53 -5.63 -17.98
N LEU A 342 -3.99 -4.75 -17.12
CA LEU A 342 -3.51 -3.40 -17.44
C LEU A 342 -2.04 -3.36 -17.89
N LEU A 343 -1.26 -4.38 -17.54
CA LEU A 343 0.17 -4.48 -17.84
C LEU A 343 0.49 -5.52 -18.92
N CYS A 344 -0.53 -6.23 -19.40
CA CYS A 344 -0.38 -7.36 -20.30
C CYS A 344 0.20 -6.89 -21.63
N THR A 345 1.23 -7.56 -22.11
CA THR A 345 1.86 -7.27 -23.39
C THR A 345 1.07 -7.90 -24.56
N ARG A 346 -0.27 -7.78 -24.55
CA ARG A 346 -1.16 -8.43 -25.52
C ARG A 346 -0.61 -8.26 -26.93
N ASN A 347 -0.42 -9.38 -27.64
CA ASN A 347 0.21 -9.50 -28.96
C ASN A 347 0.73 -8.18 -29.54
N SER A 348 1.98 -7.82 -29.20
CA SER A 348 2.71 -6.68 -29.76
C SER A 348 2.77 -6.67 -31.30
N SER A 349 2.36 -7.76 -31.95
CA SER A 349 2.16 -7.88 -33.39
C SER A 349 0.99 -7.05 -33.96
N GLU A 350 -0.01 -6.67 -33.15
CA GLU A 350 -1.16 -5.86 -33.60
C GLU A 350 -1.03 -4.36 -33.25
N LEU A 351 -0.02 -3.97 -32.45
CA LEU A 351 0.22 -2.57 -32.09
C LEU A 351 0.85 -1.80 -33.27
N GLN A 352 0.01 -1.23 -34.12
CA GLN A 352 0.39 -0.03 -34.90
C GLN A 352 0.32 1.20 -33.99
N CYS A 353 1.27 1.37 -33.08
CA CYS A 353 1.39 2.60 -32.30
C CYS A 353 2.34 3.59 -33.00
N ALA A 354 2.04 4.88 -32.91
CA ALA A 354 2.71 5.98 -33.63
C ALA A 354 4.15 6.31 -33.12
N SER A 355 4.73 5.50 -32.24
CA SER A 355 6.10 5.63 -31.75
C SER A 355 7.03 4.67 -32.50
N SER A 356 8.24 5.12 -32.83
CA SER A 356 9.23 4.43 -33.68
C SER A 356 9.87 3.17 -33.07
N THR A 357 9.32 2.63 -31.99
CA THR A 357 9.78 1.39 -31.35
C THR A 357 8.66 0.35 -31.38
N SER A 358 8.85 -0.73 -32.12
CA SER A 358 7.90 -1.84 -32.29
C SER A 358 7.69 -2.72 -31.05
N GLU A 359 7.94 -2.21 -29.85
CA GLU A 359 7.95 -2.97 -28.59
C GLU A 359 6.95 -2.41 -27.58
N HIS A 360 6.29 -3.29 -26.83
CA HIS A 360 5.32 -2.89 -25.80
C HIS A 360 6.02 -2.14 -24.64
N PRO A 361 5.40 -1.09 -24.04
CA PRO A 361 6.02 -0.28 -22.99
C PRO A 361 6.57 -1.09 -21.81
N MET A 362 5.88 -2.16 -21.39
CA MET A 362 6.37 -3.01 -20.31
C MET A 362 7.64 -3.80 -20.64
N ILE A 363 7.80 -4.25 -21.89
CA ILE A 363 9.03 -4.92 -22.35
C ILE A 363 10.20 -3.95 -22.32
N LEU A 364 9.94 -2.70 -22.74
CA LEU A 364 10.93 -1.64 -22.67
C LEU A 364 11.27 -1.29 -21.21
N LEU A 365 10.28 -1.22 -20.32
CA LEU A 365 10.51 -0.95 -18.90
C LEU A 365 11.37 -2.02 -18.25
N GLU A 366 11.08 -3.31 -18.47
CA GLU A 366 11.89 -4.42 -17.94
C GLU A 366 13.34 -4.30 -18.42
N ARG A 367 13.54 -4.13 -19.73
CA ARG A 367 14.86 -4.00 -20.33
C ARG A 367 15.66 -2.82 -19.76
N LEU A 368 15.02 -1.65 -19.64
CA LEU A 368 15.66 -0.46 -19.09
C LEU A 368 15.95 -0.61 -17.60
N SER A 369 15.04 -1.22 -16.84
CA SER A 369 15.21 -1.49 -15.41
C SER A 369 16.43 -2.37 -15.17
N VAL A 370 16.59 -3.44 -15.96
CA VAL A 370 17.79 -4.30 -15.94
C VAL A 370 19.05 -3.51 -16.30
N LYS A 371 19.02 -2.68 -17.35
CA LYS A 371 20.18 -1.85 -17.75
C LYS A 371 20.59 -0.83 -16.69
N GLN A 372 19.64 -0.33 -15.91
CA GLN A 372 19.86 0.62 -14.83
C GLN A 372 20.13 -0.07 -13.48
N SER A 373 20.17 -1.40 -13.43
CA SER A 373 20.28 -2.20 -12.20
C SER A 373 19.22 -1.85 -11.15
N ARG A 374 17.98 -1.59 -11.62
CA ARG A 374 16.84 -1.25 -10.77
C ARG A 374 15.81 -2.39 -10.81
N THR A 375 15.36 -2.80 -9.63
CA THR A 375 14.43 -3.94 -9.46
C THR A 375 13.00 -3.48 -9.13
N ALA A 376 12.88 -2.30 -8.52
CA ALA A 376 11.61 -1.70 -8.11
C ALA A 376 10.62 -1.35 -9.25
N PRO A 377 11.02 -0.86 -10.45
CA PRO A 377 10.07 -0.31 -11.42
C PRO A 377 8.93 -1.25 -11.84
N LEU A 378 9.22 -2.55 -12.00
CA LEU A 378 8.21 -3.56 -12.35
C LEU A 378 7.21 -3.81 -11.22
N MET A 379 7.68 -3.77 -9.98
CA MET A 379 6.80 -3.91 -8.81
C MET A 379 5.95 -2.65 -8.62
N ILE A 380 6.50 -1.46 -8.88
CA ILE A 380 5.74 -0.20 -8.89
C ILE A 380 4.65 -0.24 -9.96
N ALA A 381 4.97 -0.76 -11.16
CA ALA A 381 3.98 -0.94 -12.23
C ALA A 381 2.81 -1.81 -11.74
N LYS A 382 3.09 -2.96 -11.12
CA LYS A 382 2.08 -3.84 -10.52
C LYS A 382 1.26 -3.14 -9.43
N MET A 383 1.90 -2.38 -8.53
CA MET A 383 1.21 -1.62 -7.48
C MET A 383 0.30 -0.54 -8.05
N MET A 384 0.76 0.23 -9.03
CA MET A 384 -0.06 1.25 -9.70
C MET A 384 -1.24 0.61 -10.42
N ALA A 385 -1.03 -0.50 -11.15
CA ALA A 385 -2.10 -1.23 -11.81
C ALA A 385 -3.12 -1.80 -10.80
N PHE A 386 -2.64 -2.35 -9.68
CA PHE A 386 -3.49 -2.80 -8.57
C PHE A 386 -4.40 -1.68 -8.09
N VAL A 387 -3.84 -0.48 -7.90
CA VAL A 387 -4.57 0.67 -7.37
C VAL A 387 -5.58 1.20 -8.36
N VAL A 388 -5.24 1.22 -9.65
CA VAL A 388 -6.22 1.51 -10.71
C VAL A 388 -7.38 0.53 -10.58
N SER A 389 -7.11 -0.78 -10.67
CA SER A 389 -8.17 -1.80 -10.59
C SER A 389 -9.02 -1.67 -9.31
N ASP A 390 -8.40 -1.45 -8.15
CA ASP A 390 -9.07 -1.31 -6.85
C ASP A 390 -9.96 -0.06 -6.78
N VAL A 391 -9.48 1.10 -7.26
CA VAL A 391 -10.29 2.33 -7.33
C VAL A 391 -11.52 2.08 -8.21
N PHE A 392 -11.35 1.45 -9.37
CA PHE A 392 -12.46 1.16 -10.27
C PHE A 392 -13.47 0.18 -9.69
N ILE A 393 -13.01 -0.87 -9.00
CA ILE A 393 -13.88 -1.84 -8.31
C ILE A 393 -14.70 -1.13 -7.21
N LYS A 394 -14.05 -0.28 -6.40
CA LYS A 394 -14.69 0.47 -5.30
C LYS A 394 -15.68 1.52 -5.78
N LEU A 395 -15.48 2.08 -6.97
CA LEU A 395 -16.42 2.99 -7.60
C LEU A 395 -17.69 2.29 -8.13
N GLY A 396 -17.83 0.97 -7.94
CA GLY A 396 -19.03 0.23 -8.30
C GLY A 396 -19.15 -0.01 -9.80
N LEU A 397 -18.10 0.24 -10.58
CA LEU A 397 -18.05 -0.08 -12.01
C LEU A 397 -17.89 -1.59 -12.27
N ALA A 398 -17.56 -2.39 -11.25
CA ALA A 398 -17.32 -3.84 -11.39
C ALA A 398 -18.23 -4.74 -10.51
N ASN A 399 -19.12 -4.18 -9.68
CA ASN A 399 -20.00 -4.94 -8.78
C ASN A 399 -21.49 -4.73 -9.14
N GLN A 400 -22.19 -5.80 -9.55
CA GLN A 400 -23.61 -5.82 -9.97
C GLN A 400 -24.58 -5.39 -8.84
N GLU A 401 -25.75 -4.78 -9.09
CA GLU A 401 -26.98 -5.44 -9.58
C GLU A 401 -27.86 -4.62 -10.57
N ASN A 402 -27.52 -3.37 -10.94
CA ASN A 402 -28.36 -2.57 -11.85
C ASN A 402 -27.52 -1.81 -12.89
N ASP A 403 -27.53 -2.26 -14.15
CA ASP A 403 -26.93 -1.56 -15.30
C ASP A 403 -27.44 -0.12 -15.46
N ASN A 404 -28.67 0.16 -15.00
CA ASN A 404 -29.26 1.50 -15.03
C ASN A 404 -28.59 2.51 -14.07
N ASN A 405 -27.81 2.07 -13.07
CA ASN A 405 -27.15 2.94 -12.09
C ASN A 405 -25.73 3.37 -12.48
N ILE A 406 -25.08 2.70 -13.44
CA ILE A 406 -23.68 2.97 -13.79
C ILE A 406 -23.52 4.34 -14.46
N VAL A 407 -24.44 4.70 -15.37
CA VAL A 407 -24.43 6.02 -16.03
C VAL A 407 -24.68 7.12 -15.01
N ASP A 408 -25.56 6.89 -14.02
CA ASP A 408 -25.80 7.83 -12.92
C ASP A 408 -24.59 7.96 -11.98
N ILE A 409 -23.91 6.85 -11.66
CA ILE A 409 -22.65 6.86 -10.89
C ILE A 409 -21.55 7.62 -11.65
N LEU A 410 -21.44 7.42 -12.97
CA LEU A 410 -20.48 8.14 -13.82
C LEU A 410 -20.78 9.63 -13.91
N HIS A 411 -22.06 10.01 -13.93
CA HIS A 411 -22.47 11.41 -13.88
C HIS A 411 -22.24 12.05 -12.50
N GLN A 412 -22.20 11.25 -11.42
CA GLN A 412 -21.92 11.69 -10.06
C GLN A 412 -20.42 11.63 -9.69
N LEU A 413 -19.58 11.02 -10.53
CA LEU A 413 -18.13 10.94 -10.33
C LEU A 413 -17.48 12.31 -10.54
N THR A 414 -17.24 13.00 -9.42
CA THR A 414 -16.43 14.21 -9.40
C THR A 414 -14.95 13.86 -9.20
N PRO A 415 -14.02 14.73 -9.65
CA PRO A 415 -12.59 14.57 -9.35
C PRO A 415 -12.31 14.38 -7.85
N GLN A 416 -13.13 14.98 -6.97
CA GLN A 416 -13.01 14.82 -5.51
C GLN A 416 -13.29 13.38 -5.06
N VAL A 417 -14.34 12.73 -5.59
CA VAL A 417 -14.64 11.33 -5.27
C VAL A 417 -13.49 10.42 -5.71
N ILE A 418 -12.89 10.69 -6.89
CA ILE A 418 -11.73 9.96 -7.37
C ILE A 418 -10.53 10.18 -6.45
N GLU A 419 -10.23 11.43 -6.07
CA GLU A 419 -9.13 11.75 -5.16
C GLU A 419 -9.30 11.06 -3.81
N THR A 420 -10.52 11.02 -3.26
CA THR A 420 -10.82 10.31 -2.01
C THR A 420 -10.58 8.80 -2.15
N GLN A 421 -11.09 8.16 -3.21
CA GLN A 421 -10.88 6.72 -3.41
C GLN A 421 -9.42 6.39 -3.70
N LEU A 422 -8.75 7.22 -4.50
CA LEU A 422 -7.33 7.12 -4.76
C LEU A 422 -6.55 7.22 -3.45
N SER A 423 -6.86 8.19 -2.59
CA SER A 423 -6.20 8.33 -1.29
C SER A 423 -6.40 7.08 -0.44
N LYS A 424 -7.60 6.48 -0.44
CA LYS A 424 -7.87 5.24 0.31
C LYS A 424 -7.08 4.06 -0.23
N SER A 425 -7.04 3.87 -1.54
CA SER A 425 -6.29 2.79 -2.19
C SER A 425 -4.78 2.99 -2.08
N MET A 426 -4.30 4.23 -2.20
CA MET A 426 -2.91 4.60 -1.95
C MET A 426 -2.53 4.52 -0.49
N HIS A 427 -3.45 4.77 0.43
CA HIS A 427 -3.16 4.74 1.87
C HIS A 427 -2.60 3.39 2.30
N VAL A 428 -3.06 2.28 1.69
CA VAL A 428 -2.50 0.93 1.89
C VAL A 428 -0.98 0.91 1.68
N PHE A 429 -0.47 1.68 0.71
CA PHE A 429 0.94 1.84 0.41
C PHE A 429 1.58 3.07 1.07
N GLN A 430 0.84 4.14 1.36
CA GLN A 430 1.42 5.32 2.03
C GLN A 430 1.90 5.03 3.45
N ARG A 431 1.51 3.90 4.03
CA ARG A 431 2.02 3.38 5.32
C ARG A 431 3.54 3.22 5.38
N PHE A 432 4.23 3.28 4.24
CA PHE A 432 5.63 2.87 4.14
C PHE A 432 6.54 3.88 3.43
N VAL A 433 6.12 5.14 3.30
CA VAL A 433 6.85 6.12 2.46
C VAL A 433 7.85 6.90 3.31
N GLN A 434 9.14 6.71 3.06
CA GLN A 434 10.14 7.76 3.26
C GLN A 434 10.61 8.26 1.89
N HIS A 435 10.93 9.55 1.79
CA HIS A 435 11.34 10.15 0.53
C HIS A 435 12.77 9.76 0.16
N GLU A 436 12.92 9.07 -0.97
CA GLU A 436 14.22 8.84 -1.59
C GLU A 436 14.63 9.94 -2.57
N ALA A 437 15.94 9.97 -2.87
CA ALA A 437 16.49 10.84 -3.89
C ALA A 437 15.91 10.52 -5.27
N THR A 438 15.49 11.56 -5.98
CA THR A 438 14.87 11.44 -7.31
C THR A 438 15.87 10.93 -8.35
N HIS A 439 15.47 10.01 -9.21
CA HIS A 439 16.28 9.55 -10.34
C HIS A 439 15.69 10.04 -11.68
N PRO A 440 16.52 10.42 -12.67
CA PRO A 440 16.04 10.81 -14.02
C PRO A 440 15.22 9.74 -14.76
N PHE A 441 15.27 8.49 -14.31
CA PHE A 441 14.57 7.35 -14.94
C PHE A 441 13.13 7.24 -14.44
N ASP A 442 12.82 7.87 -13.30
CA ASP A 442 11.49 7.75 -12.67
C ASP A 442 10.41 8.30 -13.61
N THR A 443 10.64 9.45 -14.24
CA THR A 443 9.68 10.04 -15.18
C THR A 443 9.43 9.14 -16.39
N LEU A 444 10.48 8.54 -16.95
CA LEU A 444 10.35 7.61 -18.07
C LEU A 444 9.64 6.32 -17.65
N ALA A 445 9.97 5.78 -16.48
CA ALA A 445 9.33 4.58 -15.97
C ALA A 445 7.82 4.80 -15.80
N VAL A 446 7.43 5.92 -15.20
CA VAL A 446 6.03 6.33 -15.05
C VAL A 446 5.32 6.47 -16.38
N GLN A 447 5.97 7.10 -17.36
CA GLN A 447 5.41 7.24 -18.68
C GLN A 447 5.16 5.87 -19.34
N LEU A 448 6.12 4.94 -19.26
CA LEU A 448 5.96 3.60 -19.82
C LEU A 448 4.85 2.80 -19.12
N ILE A 449 4.73 2.93 -17.79
CA ILE A 449 3.65 2.30 -17.01
C ILE A 449 2.29 2.87 -17.45
N ARG A 450 2.18 4.19 -17.58
CA ARG A 450 0.97 4.87 -18.04
C ARG A 450 0.59 4.42 -19.46
N GLU A 451 1.53 4.47 -20.39
CA GLU A 451 1.31 4.05 -21.77
C GLU A 451 0.82 2.60 -21.85
N SER A 452 1.36 1.69 -21.03
CA SER A 452 0.86 0.31 -20.96
C SER A 452 -0.60 0.23 -20.52
N MET A 453 -0.97 0.97 -19.48
CA MET A 453 -2.35 0.99 -18.98
C MET A 453 -3.30 1.57 -20.03
N GLU A 454 -2.94 2.70 -20.63
CA GLU A 454 -3.72 3.36 -21.69
C GLU A 454 -3.89 2.45 -22.92
N LEU A 455 -2.84 1.75 -23.35
CA LEU A 455 -2.92 0.79 -24.45
C LEU A 455 -3.92 -0.34 -24.12
N SER A 456 -3.87 -0.86 -22.90
CA SER A 456 -4.76 -1.93 -22.45
C SER A 456 -6.22 -1.50 -22.37
N LEU A 457 -6.48 -0.21 -22.12
CA LEU A 457 -7.82 0.38 -21.99
C LEU A 457 -8.39 0.87 -23.33
N ASN A 458 -7.55 1.32 -24.27
CA ASN A 458 -7.97 1.89 -25.55
C ASN A 458 -8.09 0.87 -26.68
N HIS A 459 -7.29 -0.20 -26.68
CA HIS A 459 -7.28 -1.23 -27.74
C HIS A 459 -8.13 -2.44 -27.37
N LEU A 460 -9.45 -2.23 -27.31
CA LEU A 460 -10.43 -3.21 -26.89
C LEU A 460 -11.26 -3.69 -28.10
N PRO A 461 -10.99 -4.88 -28.68
CA PRO A 461 -11.81 -5.40 -29.78
C PRO A 461 -13.22 -5.71 -29.29
N SER A 462 -14.23 -5.24 -30.02
CA SER A 462 -15.64 -5.52 -29.73
C SER A 462 -15.94 -7.00 -29.96
N ASN A 463 -16.08 -7.79 -28.90
CA ASN A 463 -16.70 -9.10 -28.99
C ASN A 463 -17.87 -9.16 -28.00
N MET A 464 -19.09 -9.09 -28.53
CA MET A 464 -20.34 -9.22 -27.77
C MET A 464 -20.54 -10.71 -27.41
N GLY A 465 -19.92 -11.14 -26.31
CA GLY A 465 -20.11 -12.46 -25.70
C GLY A 465 -20.93 -12.40 -24.40
N ILE A 466 -21.39 -13.56 -23.92
CA ILE A 466 -22.00 -13.67 -22.59
C ILE A 466 -20.89 -13.55 -21.54
N ILE A 467 -20.95 -12.53 -20.69
CA ILE A 467 -19.95 -12.24 -19.66
C ILE A 467 -20.06 -13.29 -18.55
N THR A 468 -18.95 -13.95 -18.21
CA THR A 468 -18.86 -14.79 -17.02
C THR A 468 -18.74 -13.94 -15.76
N LYS A 469 -19.19 -14.46 -14.60
CA LYS A 469 -19.10 -13.72 -13.31
C LYS A 469 -17.67 -13.23 -12.98
N GLN A 470 -16.65 -13.99 -13.39
CA GLN A 470 -15.23 -13.63 -13.25
C GLN A 470 -14.79 -12.46 -14.14
N GLU A 471 -15.38 -12.30 -15.33
CA GLU A 471 -15.07 -11.22 -16.27
C GLU A 471 -15.68 -9.87 -15.83
N GLN A 472 -16.74 -9.89 -15.01
CA GLN A 472 -17.34 -8.67 -14.44
C GLN A 472 -16.46 -8.00 -13.38
N GLU A 473 -15.62 -8.79 -12.70
CA GLU A 473 -14.71 -8.29 -11.66
C GLU A 473 -13.39 -7.72 -12.24
N ASN A 474 -13.22 -7.75 -13.57
CA ASN A 474 -12.02 -7.27 -14.25
C ASN A 474 -12.31 -5.95 -15.00
N LEU A 475 -11.58 -4.89 -14.64
CA LEU A 475 -11.74 -3.56 -15.23
C LEU A 475 -11.66 -3.56 -16.76
N VAL A 476 -10.64 -4.24 -17.32
CA VAL A 476 -10.38 -4.20 -18.76
C VAL A 476 -11.45 -4.95 -19.53
N GLU A 477 -11.89 -6.11 -19.04
CA GLU A 477 -13.00 -6.85 -19.65
C GLU A 477 -14.33 -6.10 -19.52
N TYR A 478 -14.59 -5.46 -18.38
CA TYR A 478 -15.78 -4.65 -18.18
C TYR A 478 -15.85 -3.48 -19.19
N LEU A 479 -14.74 -2.75 -19.37
CA LEU A 479 -14.66 -1.63 -20.31
C LEU A 479 -14.75 -2.07 -21.77
N LYS A 480 -14.38 -3.31 -22.13
CA LYS A 480 -14.59 -3.83 -23.51
C LYS A 480 -16.06 -3.86 -23.89
N HIS A 481 -16.90 -4.18 -22.92
CA HIS A 481 -18.35 -4.31 -23.13
C HIS A 481 -19.06 -2.95 -23.05
N HIS A 482 -18.38 -1.91 -22.54
CA HIS A 482 -18.90 -0.55 -22.41
C HIS A 482 -17.96 0.46 -23.08
N GLN A 483 -17.91 0.49 -24.42
CA GLN A 483 -16.98 1.35 -25.17
C GLN A 483 -17.19 2.86 -24.96
N ASP A 484 -18.42 3.28 -24.61
CA ASP A 484 -18.72 4.67 -24.25
C ASP A 484 -17.96 5.11 -22.98
N LEU A 485 -17.68 4.14 -22.11
CA LEU A 485 -17.00 4.27 -20.84
C LEU A 485 -15.47 4.23 -21.01
N SER A 486 -14.95 3.37 -21.91
CA SER A 486 -13.51 3.27 -22.18
C SER A 486 -12.94 4.54 -22.81
N THR A 487 -13.76 5.29 -23.54
CA THR A 487 -13.40 6.59 -24.14
C THR A 487 -13.67 7.78 -23.21
N SER A 488 -14.20 7.53 -21.99
CA SER A 488 -14.51 8.57 -21.02
C SER A 488 -13.24 9.30 -20.53
N PRO A 489 -13.24 10.64 -20.50
CA PRO A 489 -12.14 11.42 -19.90
C PRO A 489 -11.82 11.02 -18.46
N LEU A 490 -12.80 10.49 -17.73
CA LEU A 490 -12.68 10.04 -16.35
C LEU A 490 -11.68 8.89 -16.21
N VAL A 491 -11.74 7.89 -17.10
CA VAL A 491 -10.86 6.71 -17.02
C VAL A 491 -9.42 7.13 -17.22
N ARG A 492 -9.20 8.00 -18.22
CA ARG A 492 -7.90 8.62 -18.48
C ARG A 492 -7.41 9.45 -17.30
N GLN A 493 -8.29 10.26 -16.71
CA GLN A 493 -7.96 11.09 -15.55
C GLN A 493 -7.51 10.25 -14.34
N VAL A 494 -8.20 9.13 -14.05
CA VAL A 494 -7.83 8.20 -12.97
C VAL A 494 -6.43 7.62 -13.22
N VAL A 495 -6.17 7.15 -14.44
CA VAL A 495 -4.85 6.60 -14.81
C VAL A 495 -3.77 7.67 -14.72
N GLU A 496 -4.01 8.88 -15.22
CA GLU A 496 -3.07 10.02 -15.15
C GLU A 496 -2.78 10.43 -13.70
N MET A 497 -3.79 10.47 -12.84
CA MET A 497 -3.65 10.78 -11.42
C MET A 497 -2.83 9.72 -10.67
N ILE A 498 -3.09 8.43 -10.93
CA ILE A 498 -2.38 7.33 -10.27
C ILE A 498 -0.94 7.24 -10.76
N SER A 499 -0.74 7.28 -12.08
CA SER A 499 0.57 7.23 -12.72
C SER A 499 1.29 8.59 -12.68
N ASP A 500 1.26 9.27 -11.54
CA ASP A 500 2.02 10.49 -11.30
C ASP A 500 3.43 10.18 -10.78
N VAL A 501 4.40 11.00 -11.15
CA VAL A 501 5.81 10.81 -10.73
C VAL A 501 5.99 10.90 -9.22
N ARG A 502 5.14 11.65 -8.51
CA ARG A 502 5.15 11.70 -7.05
C ARG A 502 4.73 10.36 -6.46
N HIS A 503 3.64 9.77 -6.96
CA HIS A 503 3.20 8.44 -6.52
C HIS A 503 4.25 7.36 -6.81
N TYR A 504 4.88 7.40 -7.99
CA TYR A 504 5.97 6.49 -8.30
C TYR A 504 7.14 6.60 -7.32
N ARG A 505 7.58 7.83 -7.01
CA ARG A 505 8.68 8.05 -6.07
C ARG A 505 8.32 7.63 -4.65
N SER A 506 7.07 7.86 -4.24
CA SER A 506 6.56 7.36 -2.96
C SER A 506 6.59 5.83 -2.90
N LEU A 507 6.09 5.16 -3.95
CA LEU A 507 6.14 3.70 -4.05
C LEU A 507 7.59 3.19 -4.14
N HIS A 508 8.49 3.91 -4.82
CA HIS A 508 9.91 3.53 -4.88
C HIS A 508 10.57 3.54 -3.50
N GLY A 509 10.35 4.59 -2.71
CA GLY A 509 10.87 4.67 -1.34
C GLY A 509 10.31 3.56 -0.44
N LEU A 510 9.03 3.23 -0.61
CA LEU A 510 8.38 2.09 0.04
C LEU A 510 9.08 0.75 -0.27
N ILE A 511 9.43 0.53 -1.53
CA ILE A 511 10.02 -0.74 -1.95
C ILE A 511 11.40 -0.94 -1.33
N LEU A 512 12.21 0.11 -1.31
CA LEU A 512 13.61 -0.02 -0.89
C LEU A 512 13.78 -0.10 0.62
N GLN A 513 12.82 0.41 1.40
CA GLN A 513 12.96 0.50 2.85
C GLN A 513 12.02 -0.41 3.63
N ASN A 514 10.86 -0.77 3.06
CA ASN A 514 9.81 -1.45 3.82
C ASN A 514 9.36 -2.78 3.20
N CYS A 515 9.54 -3.01 1.90
CA CYS A 515 9.18 -4.30 1.33
C CYS A 515 10.09 -5.41 1.84
N SER A 516 9.48 -6.53 2.18
CA SER A 516 10.20 -7.67 2.73
C SER A 516 10.69 -8.60 1.65
N THR A 517 11.88 -9.15 1.85
CA THR A 517 12.41 -10.18 0.96
C THR A 517 11.60 -11.46 1.14
N ILE A 518 11.16 -12.03 0.04
CA ILE A 518 10.44 -13.30 -0.02
C ILE A 518 11.38 -14.32 -0.67
N HIS A 519 11.48 -15.50 -0.05
CA HIS A 519 12.24 -16.61 -0.61
C HIS A 519 11.47 -17.92 -0.41
N PRO A 520 10.43 -18.17 -1.24
CA PRO A 520 9.57 -19.34 -1.10
C PRO A 520 10.41 -20.62 -1.12
N ILE A 521 10.08 -21.57 -0.26
CA ILE A 521 10.61 -22.93 -0.41
C ILE A 521 10.05 -23.53 -1.71
N THR A 522 10.64 -24.63 -2.18
CA THR A 522 10.15 -25.27 -3.42
C THR A 522 9.46 -26.59 -3.11
N ASP A 523 8.69 -27.10 -4.06
CA ASP A 523 8.10 -28.45 -3.97
C ASP A 523 9.17 -29.52 -3.67
N ILE A 524 10.40 -29.34 -4.16
CA ILE A 524 11.53 -30.23 -3.86
C ILE A 524 11.90 -30.18 -2.38
N HIS A 525 11.88 -28.99 -1.75
CA HIS A 525 12.14 -28.86 -0.32
C HIS A 525 11.05 -29.55 0.51
N LEU A 526 9.78 -29.33 0.15
CA LEU A 526 8.64 -29.96 0.82
C LEU A 526 8.69 -31.49 0.73
N ILE A 527 8.87 -32.04 -0.47
CA ILE A 527 8.97 -33.50 -0.67
C ILE A 527 10.17 -34.06 0.09
N ALA A 528 11.32 -33.41 0.07
CA ALA A 528 12.52 -33.87 0.77
C ALA A 528 12.42 -33.79 2.29
N HIS A 529 11.54 -32.92 2.80
CA HIS A 529 11.22 -32.86 4.22
C HIS A 529 10.31 -34.01 4.65
N GLU A 530 9.32 -34.36 3.82
CA GLU A 530 8.35 -35.42 4.11
C GLU A 530 8.85 -36.83 3.78
N ASN A 531 9.78 -36.96 2.83
CA ASN A 531 10.28 -38.25 2.34
C ASN A 531 11.78 -38.42 2.62
N SER A 532 12.10 -39.29 3.58
CA SER A 532 13.48 -39.59 3.97
C SER A 532 14.34 -40.16 2.83
N THR A 533 13.78 -41.03 1.99
CA THR A 533 14.49 -41.62 0.84
C THR A 533 14.87 -40.54 -0.19
N PHE A 534 13.95 -39.63 -0.50
CA PHE A 534 14.23 -38.51 -1.40
C PHE A 534 15.24 -37.52 -0.79
N SER A 535 15.12 -37.28 0.52
CA SER A 535 16.09 -36.50 1.30
C SER A 535 17.51 -37.07 1.18
N GLU A 536 17.65 -38.39 1.31
CA GLU A 536 18.92 -39.11 1.18
C GLU A 536 19.49 -39.02 -0.24
N GLN A 537 18.65 -39.14 -1.27
CA GLN A 537 19.07 -38.98 -2.68
C GLN A 537 19.61 -37.58 -2.94
N ILE A 538 18.96 -36.53 -2.43
CA ILE A 538 19.45 -35.16 -2.54
C ILE A 538 20.77 -35.01 -1.79
N CYS A 539 20.87 -35.55 -0.57
CA CYS A 539 22.10 -35.50 0.22
C CYS A 539 23.27 -36.20 -0.49
N GLN A 540 23.03 -37.36 -1.11
CA GLN A 540 24.02 -38.07 -1.92
C GLN A 540 24.43 -37.25 -3.15
N ALA A 541 23.46 -36.68 -3.87
CA ALA A 541 23.73 -35.85 -5.06
C ALA A 541 24.53 -34.58 -4.73
N LEU A 542 24.36 -34.04 -3.53
CA LEU A 542 25.06 -32.85 -3.02
C LEU A 542 26.32 -33.17 -2.19
N ASN A 543 26.64 -34.45 -1.98
CA ASN A 543 27.74 -34.92 -1.14
C ASN A 543 27.70 -34.34 0.29
N VAL A 544 26.53 -34.43 0.94
CA VAL A 544 26.28 -33.98 2.32
C VAL A 544 25.61 -35.07 3.13
N LYS A 545 25.60 -34.94 4.46
CA LYS A 545 25.05 -35.96 5.37
C LYS A 545 23.66 -35.63 5.93
N ASN A 546 23.30 -34.36 6.00
CA ASN A 546 22.06 -33.93 6.62
C ASN A 546 21.34 -32.92 5.73
N PHE A 547 20.08 -33.19 5.42
CA PHE A 547 19.30 -32.35 4.53
C PHE A 547 19.06 -30.96 5.12
N GLN A 548 18.49 -30.90 6.33
CA GLN A 548 18.04 -29.67 6.98
C GLN A 548 19.19 -28.72 7.34
N GLN A 549 20.36 -29.23 7.72
CA GLN A 549 21.50 -28.44 8.19
C GLN A 549 22.54 -28.14 7.10
N GLN A 550 22.65 -29.00 6.09
CA GLN A 550 23.71 -28.91 5.07
C GLN A 550 23.13 -28.76 3.66
N ALA A 551 22.20 -29.64 3.22
CA ALA A 551 21.69 -29.61 1.84
C ALA A 551 20.90 -28.31 1.54
N THR A 552 20.06 -27.86 2.46
CA THR A 552 19.29 -26.60 2.37
C THR A 552 20.17 -25.35 2.23
N ARG A 553 21.45 -25.44 2.58
CA ARG A 553 22.43 -24.33 2.48
C ARG A 553 23.32 -24.44 1.25
N LYS A 554 23.14 -25.46 0.41
CA LYS A 554 23.89 -25.63 -0.84
C LYS A 554 23.31 -24.76 -1.94
N ASN A 555 24.18 -24.08 -2.67
CA ASN A 555 23.79 -23.18 -3.77
C ASN A 555 22.93 -23.89 -4.81
N GLU A 556 23.20 -25.16 -5.10
CA GLU A 556 22.47 -25.96 -6.08
C GLU A 556 20.98 -26.13 -5.74
N LEU A 557 20.64 -26.16 -4.44
CA LEU A 557 19.27 -26.26 -3.98
C LEU A 557 18.65 -24.87 -3.77
N LEU A 558 19.41 -23.93 -3.19
CA LEU A 558 19.00 -22.52 -3.00
C LEU A 558 18.64 -21.84 -4.33
N GLN A 559 19.36 -22.14 -5.41
CA GLN A 559 19.11 -21.54 -6.72
C GLN A 559 17.77 -21.96 -7.35
N LEU A 560 17.11 -23.01 -6.84
CA LEU A 560 15.77 -23.41 -7.27
C LEU A 560 14.68 -22.54 -6.65
N SER A 561 14.96 -21.89 -5.52
CA SER A 561 14.02 -20.99 -4.84
C SER A 561 14.10 -19.60 -5.46
N MET A 562 12.94 -19.02 -5.80
CA MET A 562 12.90 -17.64 -6.31
C MET A 562 13.15 -16.66 -5.16
N LYS A 563 13.96 -15.62 -5.41
CA LYS A 563 14.10 -14.47 -4.49
C LYS A 563 13.32 -13.29 -5.05
N GLY A 564 12.55 -12.64 -4.20
CA GLY A 564 11.78 -11.46 -4.58
C GLY A 564 11.51 -10.53 -3.41
N MET A 565 10.69 -9.53 -3.66
CA MET A 565 10.19 -8.60 -2.67
C MET A 565 8.67 -8.67 -2.66
N GLY A 566 8.08 -8.43 -1.49
CA GLY A 566 6.64 -8.24 -1.35
C GLY A 566 6.31 -7.07 -0.44
N ALA A 567 5.23 -6.38 -0.79
CA ALA A 567 4.56 -5.43 0.08
C ALA A 567 3.44 -6.14 0.85
N PHE A 568 3.53 -6.09 2.16
CA PHE A 568 2.62 -6.73 3.11
C PHE A 568 1.97 -5.65 3.98
N ALA A 569 0.67 -5.77 4.23
CA ALA A 569 -0.08 -4.76 4.97
C ALA A 569 0.27 -4.74 6.47
N ILE A 570 0.49 -5.91 7.08
CA ILE A 570 0.83 -6.05 8.50
C ILE A 570 2.32 -6.28 8.68
N HIS A 571 2.91 -7.23 7.97
CA HIS A 571 4.30 -7.62 8.19
C HIS A 571 5.27 -6.44 8.04
N ASN A 572 5.08 -5.57 7.04
CA ASN A 572 5.94 -4.40 6.83
C ASN A 572 5.66 -3.25 7.84
N CYS A 573 4.75 -3.44 8.81
CA CYS A 573 4.57 -2.54 9.96
C CYS A 573 5.31 -3.04 11.22
N MET A 574 5.92 -4.22 11.22
CA MET A 574 6.62 -4.77 12.40
C MET A 574 7.98 -4.11 12.59
N ASN A 575 8.20 -3.52 13.76
CA ASN A 575 9.44 -2.82 14.07
C ASN A 575 10.64 -3.75 14.29
N HIS A 576 11.82 -3.15 14.24
CA HIS A 576 13.08 -3.83 14.46
C HIS A 576 13.44 -4.01 15.94
N SER A 577 14.01 -5.17 16.28
CA SER A 577 14.89 -5.35 17.44
C SER A 577 16.06 -6.28 17.10
N CYS A 578 17.24 -6.03 17.67
CA CYS A 578 18.38 -6.97 17.59
C CYS A 578 18.23 -8.18 18.55
N GLU A 579 17.19 -8.15 19.40
CA GLU A 579 16.64 -9.26 20.17
C GLU A 579 15.14 -9.32 19.83
N PRO A 580 14.77 -9.89 18.67
CA PRO A 580 13.39 -9.88 18.20
C PRO A 580 12.52 -10.80 19.05
N THR A 581 11.22 -10.52 19.04
CA THR A 581 10.20 -11.35 19.69
C THR A 581 9.52 -12.31 18.71
N ALA A 582 9.79 -12.16 17.41
CA ALA A 582 9.26 -13.00 16.35
C ALA A 582 10.25 -13.17 15.20
N VAL A 583 10.07 -14.25 14.44
CA VAL A 583 10.84 -14.56 13.23
C VAL A 583 9.92 -14.69 12.03
N SER A 584 10.35 -14.13 10.89
CA SER A 584 9.64 -14.23 9.61
C SER A 584 10.27 -15.32 8.76
N VAL A 585 9.46 -16.24 8.23
CA VAL A 585 9.92 -17.39 7.46
C VAL A 585 9.03 -17.64 6.25
N SER A 586 9.63 -18.10 5.15
CA SER A 586 8.91 -18.68 4.02
C SER A 586 8.83 -20.19 4.23
N ASP A 587 7.75 -20.66 4.86
CA ASP A 587 7.48 -22.09 5.09
C ASP A 587 6.48 -22.68 4.07
N GLN A 588 6.06 -21.87 3.10
CA GLN A 588 5.20 -22.25 1.98
C GLN A 588 5.95 -22.19 0.66
N ASN A 589 5.47 -22.92 -0.34
CA ASN A 589 6.04 -22.92 -1.68
C ASN A 589 5.63 -21.72 -2.56
N ASN A 590 5.06 -20.69 -1.95
CA ASN A 590 4.55 -19.50 -2.59
C ASN A 590 5.02 -18.25 -1.83
N HIS A 591 4.58 -17.09 -2.30
CA HIS A 591 4.92 -15.79 -1.75
C HIS A 591 4.37 -15.47 -0.35
N VAL A 592 3.65 -16.40 0.30
CA VAL A 592 3.11 -16.21 1.65
C VAL A 592 4.24 -16.21 2.67
N LEU A 593 4.20 -15.27 3.60
CA LEU A 593 5.14 -15.13 4.69
C LEU A 593 4.49 -15.55 6.00
N SER A 594 5.20 -16.32 6.80
CA SER A 594 4.74 -16.81 8.10
C SER A 594 5.54 -16.17 9.21
N VAL A 595 4.85 -15.70 10.26
CA VAL A 595 5.47 -15.07 11.44
C VAL A 595 5.27 -15.98 12.64
N TYR A 596 6.38 -16.41 13.24
CA TYR A 596 6.40 -17.28 14.42
C TYR A 596 6.93 -16.53 15.62
N ALA A 597 6.38 -16.78 16.80
CA ALA A 597 6.93 -16.26 18.05
C ALA A 597 8.35 -16.80 18.28
N HIS A 598 9.24 -15.93 18.73
CA HIS A 598 10.63 -16.24 19.02
C HIS A 598 11.03 -15.56 20.33
N HIS A 599 10.54 -16.10 21.44
CA HIS A 599 10.79 -15.54 22.76
C HIS A 599 10.63 -16.64 23.82
N GLU A 600 11.63 -16.84 24.68
CA GLU A 600 11.68 -17.98 25.62
C GLU A 600 10.45 -18.09 26.53
N ASN A 601 9.83 -16.96 26.87
CA ASN A 601 8.65 -16.90 27.74
C ASN A 601 7.32 -16.79 26.96
N GLY A 602 7.36 -16.98 25.63
CA GLY A 602 6.25 -16.65 24.75
C GLY A 602 5.97 -15.14 24.72
N LEU A 603 4.85 -14.79 24.11
CA LEU A 603 4.30 -13.43 24.02
C LEU A 603 2.96 -13.37 24.75
N LYS A 604 2.69 -12.23 25.37
CA LYS A 604 1.42 -11.91 26.03
C LYS A 604 0.68 -10.85 25.25
N LYS A 605 -0.62 -10.73 25.53
CA LYS A 605 -1.45 -9.66 24.96
C LYS A 605 -0.78 -8.30 25.13
N MET A 606 -0.79 -7.51 24.06
CA MET A 606 -0.15 -6.20 23.94
C MET A 606 1.39 -6.20 23.85
N ASP A 607 2.05 -7.35 23.87
CA ASP A 607 3.48 -7.41 23.56
C ASP A 607 3.73 -6.99 22.11
N GLU A 608 4.77 -6.20 21.88
CA GLU A 608 5.20 -5.77 20.56
C GLU A 608 5.84 -6.94 19.80
N ILE A 609 5.36 -7.17 18.58
CA ILE A 609 5.90 -8.17 17.65
C ILE A 609 7.03 -7.51 16.87
N LEU A 610 8.26 -7.85 17.24
CA LEU A 610 9.50 -7.28 16.74
C LEU A 610 10.24 -8.33 15.94
N ILE A 611 10.74 -7.94 14.76
CA ILE A 611 11.56 -8.78 13.90
C ILE A 611 12.98 -8.20 13.77
N SER A 612 13.94 -9.00 13.30
CA SER A 612 15.25 -8.46 12.97
C SER A 612 15.33 -8.07 11.49
N TYR A 613 15.79 -6.85 11.21
CA TYR A 613 16.03 -6.33 9.86
C TYR A 613 17.45 -6.64 9.36
N VAL A 614 18.31 -7.07 10.28
CA VAL A 614 19.75 -7.32 10.06
C VAL A 614 20.13 -8.64 10.71
N ASP A 615 21.33 -9.15 10.42
CA ASP A 615 21.85 -10.31 11.14
C ASP A 615 22.10 -9.94 12.61
N GLU A 616 21.38 -10.59 13.51
CA GLU A 616 21.46 -10.39 14.96
C GLU A 616 22.85 -10.76 15.50
N ASN A 617 23.57 -11.66 14.82
CA ASN A 617 24.90 -12.11 15.23
C ASN A 617 26.02 -11.18 14.77
N ALA A 618 25.71 -10.20 13.90
CA ALA A 618 26.70 -9.21 13.45
C ALA A 618 27.11 -8.29 14.61
N PRO A 619 28.34 -7.74 14.61
CA PRO A 619 28.81 -6.79 15.62
C PRO A 619 27.92 -5.53 15.71
N TYR A 620 27.86 -4.91 16.90
CA TYR A 620 27.06 -3.71 17.16
C TYR A 620 27.24 -2.61 16.11
N GLU A 621 28.48 -2.24 15.80
CA GLU A 621 28.79 -1.20 14.81
C GLU A 621 28.28 -1.55 13.41
N GLU A 622 28.32 -2.83 13.03
CA GLU A 622 27.79 -3.27 11.74
C GLU A 622 26.26 -3.19 11.70
N ARG A 623 25.59 -3.62 12.78
CA ARG A 623 24.12 -3.51 12.90
C ARG A 623 23.70 -2.05 12.88
N LYS A 624 24.34 -1.19 13.69
CA LYS A 624 24.09 0.27 13.73
C LYS A 624 24.25 0.89 12.34
N ARG A 625 25.37 0.61 11.67
CA ARG A 625 25.65 1.14 10.33
C ARG A 625 24.59 0.69 9.31
N LYS A 626 24.24 -0.60 9.26
CA LYS A 626 23.22 -1.12 8.33
C LYS A 626 21.84 -0.49 8.59
N LEU A 627 21.43 -0.39 9.85
CA LEU A 627 20.15 0.21 10.22
C LEU A 627 20.10 1.70 9.86
N LEU A 628 21.18 2.45 10.09
CA LEU A 628 21.26 3.86 9.73
C LEU A 628 21.31 4.07 8.21
N GLU A 629 22.07 3.26 7.47
CA GLU A 629 22.21 3.40 6.03
C GLU A 629 20.97 2.96 5.26
N GLN A 630 20.34 1.83 5.64
CA GLN A 630 19.24 1.25 4.89
C GLN A 630 17.86 1.69 5.41
N TYR A 631 17.70 1.75 6.74
CA TYR A 631 16.41 2.00 7.38
C TYR A 631 16.31 3.37 8.06
N LYS A 632 17.39 4.15 8.05
CA LYS A 632 17.44 5.57 8.47
C LYS A 632 17.09 5.81 9.95
N PHE A 633 17.37 4.85 10.83
CA PHE A 633 17.16 5.02 12.28
C PHE A 633 18.31 4.44 13.12
N GLU A 634 18.41 4.87 14.38
CA GLU A 634 19.31 4.29 15.38
C GLU A 634 18.55 3.34 16.31
N CYS A 635 19.07 2.13 16.49
CA CYS A 635 18.43 1.10 17.32
C CYS A 635 18.80 1.23 18.80
N HIS A 636 17.78 1.31 19.65
CA HIS A 636 17.88 1.44 21.10
C HIS A 636 17.36 0.19 21.84
N CYS A 637 17.37 -0.98 21.17
CA CYS A 637 16.93 -2.23 21.81
C CYS A 637 17.86 -2.63 22.97
N PRO A 638 17.41 -3.49 23.91
CA PRO A 638 18.19 -3.88 25.07
C PRO A 638 19.60 -4.40 24.73
N LYS A 639 19.76 -5.16 23.65
CA LYS A 639 21.08 -5.62 23.18
C LYS A 639 21.99 -4.49 22.73
N CYS A 640 21.48 -3.54 21.95
CA CYS A 640 22.25 -2.38 21.51
C CYS A 640 22.67 -1.51 22.71
N GLU A 641 21.80 -1.31 23.69
CA GLU A 641 22.14 -0.55 24.90
C GLU A 641 23.20 -1.24 25.79
N ARG A 642 23.19 -2.58 25.83
CA ARG A 642 24.21 -3.36 26.54
C ARG A 642 25.56 -3.36 25.82
N GLU A 643 25.54 -3.40 24.49
CA GLU A 643 26.75 -3.46 23.66
C GLU A 643 27.38 -2.08 23.42
N SER A 644 26.61 -0.99 23.39
CA SER A 644 27.12 0.38 23.17
C SER A 644 27.94 0.93 24.35
N LYS A 645 27.82 0.31 25.53
CA LYS A 645 28.55 0.68 26.76
C LYS A 645 29.88 -0.09 26.92
N LYS A 646 30.19 -1.00 26.00
CA LYS A 646 31.45 -1.74 25.94
C LYS A 646 32.39 -1.07 24.95
#